data_AF-A0A0L6JJP1-F1
#
_entry.id   AF-A0A0L6JJP1-F1
#
_cell.length_a   1.000
_cell.length_b   1.000
_cell.length_c   1.000
_cell.angle_alpha   90.00
_cell.angle_beta   90.00
_cell.angle_gamma   90.00
#
_symmetry.space_group_name_H-M   'P 1'
#
loop_
_entity.id
_entity.type
_entity.pdbx_description
1 polymer ?
#
loop_
_entity_poly.entity_id
_entity_poly.type
_entity_poly.pdbx_seq_one_letter_code
_entity_poly.pdbx_strand_id
1 'polypeptide(L)'
;MTLEEYDRIHRFIRLWRKLGWTIDETDRAIAGLGNLLKEESTLPESICISCVEDDCDSADCDDCDGENCTTKALDINPNLIHQLAAVKELLDKTGLELIKLLSFWNNISTFGEKSLYHTLFLTHNVLKMDKIFRPDDKGNVLTTDTKLLEHVTAVMAALNLTSDDIQSIMNTAGLEDKLTLSNLSMLYRYRLLSKVLGIRVSDFAIILPLFGNIFQNAHVTLEFMSRWDKMEEAGFTHQQLNYIIRDVDDEKRPFSPTKKDILKLSKTLYDGLNAIDDEHKDLKADITITDPALQKINIQHKATGELVRTKASLLYETGTVEKIIGILEGTNVFTTNGPQNLDFTLPDTSTLKNKLKYDKAQGIVQITGILTESESIQYKAINSSTDWLKSLTRIEKQQDKLFKELLSGVFENEKTKTEVEKTQLEEILKLGDIIITLDKIPEGEEDINTAPKKRAAFLEIFLPYLRKELSYRFVIDNLSNYVGLDAKTIDVLVSEVLKLGSPAAPIYNIFESIKESTKPVENNWSGYLIPSADTIYTFVVKKSDTKPSVSVDGETIDFTAQDDPTNEWWSISIPLLGGKLYKLTTTDVEFKNIFWKTPASLISPIPSSALIPDFASTLCEPALISLKKAAMLVSTFDLSADEVKFLVLHKTEFDNLDFNALTPMQLLRLGAYVTLRNSLPQGKINILDFLNWVYKASDETMLIQKITDLTTWKIEHIEKLIAPNHYNITKLEDYHNEKKLLKLQEALSVADKIGIDIDLLFDWAVPGSKFSTCRKIADSIKNAIRAKYNQTDWEQVIKPLHDQLRNNQKNALIDYLLQQKELIDWNVTDSNGLFEYFLIDVEMDACMETSRIKQAISSVQLFIQRCFLGLEEEPSGIKPDILDRLRWDWMQRYRVWEANRKVFLYPENWIESNLRDDKSPFFKELESELLQKDINKQNVTDALKSYLYKVDEVANMEVVGLYIHGTKGESGWSKDSKLHVFSRTRNAPYVFYYRYLALDEMNWYPWEKMQVDIPGYDVEDAGTHEVKDNGCYLTPVVWNERLLVFFPQIMKKTKPNPASSTGSFNSLGNDSTGISKSKPIDYYEIKMAWSEHRNGKWTQKQLSKSAVFSYSANLQYFKFVPIVYENKVLIDFDDNLDSDGRFKEAFEFNGTALNVVGAVHLNSIPIDYFSEDNGNLYSWQIDSSSLERENTDIYFYEYNKREQIKGIDTVQTEFNHPDTGNLLGKINLGQLELFFKENLSMPKTISVHSIMMTIPLPL
;
A
#
# COMPACT_ATOMS: atom_id res chain seq x y z
N MET A 1 -9.88 -40.04 0.84
CA MET A 1 -9.34 -39.08 -0.14
C MET A 1 -8.12 -39.67 -0.82
N THR A 2 -8.04 -39.56 -2.14
CA THR A 2 -6.87 -39.98 -2.92
C THR A 2 -5.70 -38.98 -2.76
N LEU A 3 -4.48 -39.37 -3.13
CA LEU A 3 -3.31 -38.47 -3.13
C LEU A 3 -3.56 -37.21 -3.97
N GLU A 4 -4.27 -37.38 -5.09
CA GLU A 4 -4.64 -36.32 -6.02
C GLU A 4 -5.64 -35.34 -5.40
N GLU A 5 -6.64 -35.84 -4.66
CA GLU A 5 -7.58 -34.99 -3.92
C GLU A 5 -6.86 -34.16 -2.84
N TYR A 6 -5.89 -34.75 -2.13
CA TYR A 6 -5.06 -34.01 -1.17
C TYR A 6 -4.23 -32.91 -1.83
N ASP A 7 -3.61 -33.18 -2.97
CA ASP A 7 -2.83 -32.17 -3.70
C ASP A 7 -3.72 -31.03 -4.21
N ARG A 8 -4.91 -31.33 -4.73
CA ARG A 8 -5.89 -30.31 -5.17
C ARG A 8 -6.34 -29.42 -4.01
N ILE A 9 -6.69 -30.01 -2.87
CA ILE A 9 -7.07 -29.25 -1.66
C ILE A 9 -5.89 -28.40 -1.17
N HIS A 10 -4.68 -28.94 -1.19
CA HIS A 10 -3.49 -28.21 -0.77
C HIS A 10 -3.20 -27.00 -1.66
N ARG A 11 -3.28 -27.15 -2.99
CA ARG A 11 -3.16 -26.03 -3.95
C ARG A 11 -4.27 -25.00 -3.75
N PHE A 12 -5.51 -25.45 -3.56
CA PHE A 12 -6.66 -24.59 -3.28
C PHE A 12 -6.47 -23.76 -2.01
N ILE A 13 -6.08 -24.38 -0.89
CA ILE A 13 -5.85 -23.68 0.39
C ILE A 13 -4.74 -22.64 0.26
N ARG A 14 -3.64 -22.97 -0.44
CA ARG A 14 -2.55 -22.01 -0.69
C ARG A 14 -3.02 -20.82 -1.52
N LEU A 15 -3.81 -21.08 -2.56
CA LEU A 15 -4.37 -20.04 -3.42
C LEU A 15 -5.35 -19.15 -2.64
N TRP A 16 -6.27 -19.74 -1.89
CA TRP A 16 -7.21 -19.05 -1.01
C TRP A 16 -6.50 -18.10 -0.03
N ARG A 17 -5.52 -18.63 0.72
CA ARG A 17 -4.71 -17.82 1.66
C ARG A 17 -3.95 -16.70 0.97
N LYS A 18 -3.52 -16.90 -0.28
CA LYS A 18 -2.77 -15.89 -1.04
C LYS A 18 -3.67 -14.78 -1.59
N LEU A 19 -4.89 -15.10 -2.00
CA LEU A 19 -5.85 -14.15 -2.54
C LEU A 19 -6.55 -13.33 -1.46
N GLY A 20 -6.71 -13.89 -0.25
CA GLY A 20 -7.40 -13.21 0.86
C GLY A 20 -8.92 -13.14 0.68
N TRP A 21 -9.48 -13.91 -0.26
CA TRP A 21 -10.91 -14.04 -0.50
C TRP A 21 -11.53 -15.07 0.46
N THR A 22 -12.85 -15.20 0.47
CA THR A 22 -13.50 -16.32 1.16
C THR A 22 -13.31 -17.63 0.37
N ILE A 23 -13.51 -18.77 1.04
CA ILE A 23 -13.42 -20.09 0.41
C ILE A 23 -14.44 -20.19 -0.74
N ASP A 24 -15.68 -19.75 -0.51
CA ASP A 24 -16.75 -19.74 -1.52
C ASP A 24 -16.41 -18.85 -2.72
N GLU A 25 -15.86 -17.65 -2.50
CA GLU A 25 -15.42 -16.78 -3.58
C GLU A 25 -14.27 -17.38 -4.40
N THR A 26 -13.32 -18.03 -3.72
CA THR A 26 -12.17 -18.67 -4.37
C THR A 26 -12.64 -19.85 -5.23
N ASP A 27 -13.53 -20.69 -4.69
CA ASP A 27 -14.12 -21.81 -5.42
C ASP A 27 -14.90 -21.35 -6.64
N ARG A 28 -15.72 -20.30 -6.51
CA ARG A 28 -16.45 -19.71 -7.65
C ARG A 28 -15.56 -19.08 -8.69
N ALA A 29 -14.48 -18.42 -8.28
CA ALA A 29 -13.51 -17.87 -9.20
C ALA A 29 -12.84 -18.98 -10.01
N ILE A 30 -12.48 -20.10 -9.36
CA ILE A 30 -11.94 -21.29 -10.03
C ILE A 30 -12.99 -21.92 -10.95
N ALA A 31 -14.25 -22.05 -10.50
CA ALA A 31 -15.33 -22.63 -11.29
C ALA A 31 -15.72 -21.78 -12.50
N GLY A 32 -15.69 -20.45 -12.37
CA GLY A 32 -16.06 -19.51 -13.43
C GLY A 32 -14.94 -19.24 -14.45
N LEU A 33 -13.67 -19.41 -14.06
CA LEU A 33 -12.51 -19.07 -14.89
C LEU A 33 -11.66 -20.28 -15.29
N GLY A 34 -11.92 -21.44 -14.68
CA GLY A 34 -11.23 -22.69 -14.99
C GLY A 34 -11.64 -23.23 -16.36
N ASN A 35 -10.64 -23.69 -17.12
CA ASN A 35 -10.92 -24.39 -18.38
C ASN A 35 -11.46 -25.79 -18.10
N LEU A 36 -12.54 -26.17 -18.76
CA LEU A 36 -12.98 -27.56 -18.85
C LEU A 36 -11.93 -28.35 -19.62
N LEU A 37 -11.30 -29.34 -18.99
CA LEU A 37 -10.59 -30.38 -19.73
C LEU A 37 -11.63 -31.11 -20.58
N LYS A 38 -11.62 -30.90 -21.90
CA LYS A 38 -12.23 -31.86 -22.82
C LYS A 38 -11.32 -33.08 -22.80
N GLU A 39 -11.82 -34.21 -22.33
CA GLU A 39 -11.20 -35.49 -22.60
C GLU A 39 -11.23 -35.70 -24.12
N GLU A 40 -10.10 -35.48 -24.80
CA GLU A 40 -9.84 -36.17 -26.05
C GLU A 40 -9.66 -37.64 -25.69
N SER A 41 -10.69 -38.42 -26.01
CA SER A 41 -10.73 -39.86 -25.93
C SER A 41 -9.67 -40.48 -26.83
N THR A 42 -8.48 -40.73 -26.29
CA THR A 42 -7.61 -41.84 -26.71
C THR A 42 -6.80 -42.33 -25.51
N LEU A 43 -7.42 -43.17 -24.69
CA LEU A 43 -6.68 -44.16 -23.90
C LEU A 43 -7.07 -45.55 -24.42
N PRO A 44 -6.09 -46.43 -24.72
CA PRO A 44 -6.37 -47.79 -25.12
C PRO A 44 -6.90 -48.61 -23.94
N GLU A 45 -7.72 -49.59 -24.29
CA GLU A 45 -8.44 -50.56 -23.48
C GLU A 45 -7.85 -50.96 -22.11
N SER A 46 -8.78 -51.09 -21.16
CA SER A 46 -8.87 -52.18 -20.17
C SER A 46 -7.70 -52.37 -19.19
N ILE A 47 -7.90 -51.89 -17.95
CA ILE A 47 -7.69 -52.74 -16.78
C ILE A 47 -8.90 -52.58 -15.85
N CYS A 48 -9.81 -53.55 -15.94
CA CYS A 48 -10.77 -53.84 -14.88
C CYS A 48 -10.00 -54.16 -13.59
N ILE A 49 -10.09 -53.29 -12.59
CA ILE A 49 -9.75 -53.66 -11.22
C ILE A 49 -10.99 -54.36 -10.66
N SER A 50 -10.87 -55.68 -10.61
CA SER A 50 -11.80 -56.59 -9.95
C SER A 50 -12.00 -56.22 -8.49
N CYS A 51 -13.25 -56.16 -8.09
CA CYS A 51 -13.72 -56.18 -6.71
C CYS A 51 -13.04 -57.32 -5.94
N VAL A 52 -12.33 -56.99 -4.86
CA VAL A 52 -12.03 -57.93 -3.77
C VAL A 52 -12.09 -57.13 -2.47
N GLU A 53 -13.28 -57.05 -1.89
CA GLU A 53 -13.44 -57.17 -0.44
C GLU A 53 -14.67 -58.05 -0.21
N ASP A 54 -14.43 -59.19 0.45
CA ASP A 54 -15.43 -60.07 1.01
C ASP A 54 -16.23 -59.34 2.11
N ASP A 55 -17.51 -59.73 2.23
CA ASP A 55 -18.50 -59.43 3.28
C ASP A 55 -19.60 -58.42 2.92
N CYS A 56 -20.52 -58.86 2.05
CA CYS A 56 -21.94 -58.47 2.16
C CYS A 56 -22.86 -59.67 1.84
N ASP A 57 -23.12 -60.49 2.86
CA ASP A 57 -24.27 -61.41 2.90
C ASP A 57 -25.55 -60.59 3.10
N SER A 58 -26.20 -60.18 2.01
CA SER A 58 -27.66 -60.15 1.92
C SER A 58 -28.11 -59.72 0.53
N ALA A 59 -28.85 -60.61 -0.13
CA ALA A 59 -29.66 -60.28 -1.29
C ALA A 59 -30.66 -59.16 -0.95
N ASP A 60 -30.78 -58.21 -1.88
CA ASP A 60 -31.72 -57.07 -1.98
C ASP A 60 -31.05 -55.70 -1.82
N CYS A 61 -30.46 -55.23 -2.91
CA CYS A 61 -30.24 -53.81 -3.21
C CYS A 61 -30.41 -53.61 -4.73
N ASP A 62 -31.65 -53.72 -5.22
CA ASP A 62 -32.09 -52.92 -6.36
C ASP A 62 -32.05 -51.43 -5.93
N ASP A 63 -31.80 -50.53 -6.87
CA ASP A 63 -31.62 -49.07 -6.73
C ASP A 63 -30.21 -48.57 -6.35
N CYS A 64 -29.28 -48.72 -7.28
CA CYS A 64 -28.23 -47.73 -7.51
C CYS A 64 -28.18 -47.39 -9.01
N ASP A 65 -29.12 -46.55 -9.47
CA ASP A 65 -28.88 -45.71 -10.65
C ASP A 65 -27.74 -44.74 -10.30
N GLY A 66 -26.51 -45.24 -10.37
CA GLY A 66 -25.32 -44.42 -10.38
C GLY A 66 -25.29 -43.65 -11.68
N GLU A 67 -25.94 -42.49 -11.72
CA GLU A 67 -25.58 -41.44 -12.67
C GLU A 67 -24.05 -41.34 -12.65
N ASN A 68 -23.43 -41.56 -13.80
CA ASN A 68 -22.02 -41.29 -14.03
C ASN A 68 -21.73 -39.84 -13.66
N CYS A 69 -21.39 -39.61 -12.38
CA CYS A 69 -20.89 -38.34 -11.89
C CYS A 69 -19.45 -38.24 -12.39
N THR A 70 -19.33 -37.91 -13.68
CA THR A 70 -18.09 -37.46 -14.29
C THR A 70 -17.67 -36.19 -13.55
N THR A 71 -16.86 -36.35 -12.50
CA THR A 71 -16.26 -35.24 -11.77
C THR A 71 -15.34 -34.49 -12.71
N LYS A 72 -15.87 -33.46 -13.36
CA LYS A 72 -15.13 -32.54 -14.22
C LYS A 72 -14.03 -31.89 -13.38
N ALA A 73 -12.79 -32.33 -13.55
CA ALA A 73 -11.66 -31.82 -12.78
C ALA A 73 -11.28 -30.41 -13.29
N LEU A 74 -11.70 -29.38 -12.56
CA LEU A 74 -11.13 -28.04 -12.67
C LEU A 74 -9.77 -28.04 -11.94
N ASP A 75 -8.69 -27.73 -12.66
CA ASP A 75 -7.32 -27.70 -12.13
C ASP A 75 -6.74 -26.28 -12.07
N ILE A 76 -5.86 -26.03 -11.10
CA ILE A 76 -5.16 -24.76 -10.92
C ILE A 76 -3.91 -24.76 -11.81
N ASN A 77 -4.03 -24.12 -12.97
CA ASN A 77 -2.97 -24.01 -13.97
C ASN A 77 -2.51 -22.55 -14.17
N PRO A 78 -1.40 -22.29 -14.87
CA PRO A 78 -0.90 -20.92 -15.09
C PRO A 78 -1.92 -19.99 -15.76
N ASN A 79 -2.75 -20.51 -16.68
CA ASN A 79 -3.80 -19.70 -17.33
C ASN A 79 -4.82 -19.22 -16.29
N LEU A 80 -5.29 -20.09 -15.39
CA LEU A 80 -6.18 -19.68 -14.31
C LEU A 80 -5.54 -18.63 -13.39
N ILE A 81 -4.24 -18.74 -13.10
CA ILE A 81 -3.52 -17.73 -12.32
C ILE A 81 -3.51 -16.37 -13.03
N HIS A 82 -3.28 -16.35 -14.35
CA HIS A 82 -3.37 -15.12 -15.15
C HIS A 82 -4.79 -14.53 -15.15
N GLN A 83 -5.83 -15.38 -15.22
CA GLN A 83 -7.22 -14.94 -15.11
C GLN A 83 -7.50 -14.33 -13.73
N LEU A 84 -7.07 -14.97 -12.65
CA LEU A 84 -7.23 -14.46 -11.28
C LEU A 84 -6.48 -13.14 -11.04
N ALA A 85 -5.30 -12.98 -11.65
CA ALA A 85 -4.58 -11.71 -11.64
C ALA A 85 -5.39 -10.61 -12.36
N ALA A 86 -5.96 -10.92 -13.53
CA ALA A 86 -6.84 -9.99 -14.26
C ALA A 86 -8.11 -9.65 -13.45
N VAL A 87 -8.70 -10.59 -12.71
CA VAL A 87 -9.80 -10.30 -11.77
C VAL A 87 -9.38 -9.31 -10.71
N LYS A 88 -8.19 -9.49 -10.12
CA LYS A 88 -7.64 -8.60 -9.10
C LYS A 88 -7.49 -7.17 -9.62
N GLU A 89 -6.97 -7.00 -10.84
CA GLU A 89 -6.87 -5.69 -11.49
C GLU A 89 -8.24 -5.11 -11.85
N LEU A 90 -9.18 -5.94 -12.30
CA LEU A 90 -10.55 -5.52 -12.58
C LEU A 90 -11.29 -5.07 -11.30
N LEU A 91 -11.07 -5.72 -10.15
CA LEU A 91 -11.61 -5.26 -8.87
C LEU A 91 -11.12 -3.84 -8.55
N ASP A 92 -9.81 -3.61 -8.70
CA ASP A 92 -9.20 -2.31 -8.42
C ASP A 92 -9.69 -1.23 -9.41
N LYS A 93 -9.88 -1.57 -10.70
CA LYS A 93 -10.39 -0.65 -11.73
C LYS A 93 -11.89 -0.35 -11.61
N THR A 94 -12.71 -1.36 -11.31
CA THR A 94 -14.18 -1.24 -11.33
C THR A 94 -14.78 -0.88 -9.97
N GLY A 95 -14.06 -1.11 -8.87
CA GLY A 95 -14.56 -0.92 -7.51
C GLY A 95 -15.72 -1.86 -7.13
N LEU A 96 -15.96 -2.91 -7.90
CA LEU A 96 -17.03 -3.87 -7.66
C LEU A 96 -16.67 -4.85 -6.53
N GLU A 97 -17.70 -5.35 -5.84
CA GLU A 97 -17.56 -6.51 -4.98
C GLU A 97 -17.24 -7.77 -5.81
N LEU A 98 -16.38 -8.65 -5.31
CA LEU A 98 -15.92 -9.84 -6.02
C LEU A 98 -17.07 -10.72 -6.51
N ILE A 99 -18.07 -10.99 -5.67
CA ILE A 99 -19.22 -11.82 -6.08
C ILE A 99 -20.04 -11.20 -7.22
N LYS A 100 -20.09 -9.86 -7.32
CA LYS A 100 -20.74 -9.16 -8.42
C LYS A 100 -19.89 -9.24 -9.67
N LEU A 101 -18.57 -9.04 -9.56
CA LEU A 101 -17.65 -9.14 -10.69
C LEU A 101 -17.60 -10.57 -11.27
N LEU A 102 -17.58 -11.61 -10.44
CA LEU A 102 -17.58 -13.01 -10.88
C LEU A 102 -18.81 -13.38 -11.72
N SER A 103 -19.92 -12.64 -11.58
CA SER A 103 -21.11 -12.82 -12.43
C SER A 103 -20.86 -12.51 -13.90
N PHE A 104 -19.74 -11.87 -14.26
CA PHE A 104 -19.30 -11.69 -15.65
C PHE A 104 -19.01 -13.00 -16.35
N TRP A 105 -18.40 -13.96 -15.64
CA TRP A 105 -17.93 -15.20 -16.24
C TRP A 105 -18.75 -16.42 -15.78
N ASN A 106 -19.42 -16.33 -14.62
CA ASN A 106 -20.29 -17.37 -14.10
C ASN A 106 -21.75 -16.89 -13.96
N ASN A 107 -22.68 -17.81 -13.69
CA ASN A 107 -24.06 -17.47 -13.35
C ASN A 107 -24.13 -16.79 -11.97
N ILE A 108 -25.19 -16.01 -11.74
CA ILE A 108 -25.47 -15.40 -10.45
C ILE A 108 -25.52 -16.48 -9.37
N SER A 109 -24.77 -16.25 -8.29
CA SER A 109 -24.73 -17.12 -7.13
C SER A 109 -26.10 -17.39 -6.52
N THR A 110 -26.48 -18.66 -6.37
CA THR A 110 -27.68 -19.09 -5.62
C THR A 110 -27.37 -19.66 -4.23
N PHE A 111 -26.15 -20.14 -3.99
CA PHE A 111 -25.77 -20.80 -2.73
C PHE A 111 -25.54 -19.79 -1.59
N GLY A 112 -26.20 -20.03 -0.45
CA GLY A 112 -26.09 -19.26 0.80
C GLY A 112 -27.12 -18.13 0.96
N GLU A 113 -27.41 -17.74 2.21
CA GLU A 113 -28.38 -16.69 2.54
C GLU A 113 -27.93 -15.27 2.11
N LYS A 114 -26.63 -15.09 1.91
CA LYS A 114 -26.02 -13.85 1.39
C LYS A 114 -25.72 -13.91 -0.11
N SER A 115 -26.27 -14.90 -0.81
CA SER A 115 -26.01 -15.06 -2.24
C SER A 115 -26.52 -13.88 -3.06
N LEU A 116 -25.85 -13.60 -4.17
CA LEU A 116 -26.26 -12.51 -5.06
C LEU A 116 -27.71 -12.70 -5.55
N TYR A 117 -28.13 -13.94 -5.85
CA TYR A 117 -29.51 -14.25 -6.21
C TYR A 117 -30.49 -13.88 -5.10
N HIS A 118 -30.17 -14.22 -3.84
CA HIS A 118 -31.02 -13.88 -2.70
C HIS A 118 -31.18 -12.36 -2.56
N THR A 119 -30.09 -11.60 -2.73
CA THR A 119 -30.14 -10.13 -2.63
C THR A 119 -30.91 -9.45 -3.76
N LEU A 120 -30.98 -10.07 -4.95
CA LEU A 120 -31.66 -9.49 -6.12
C LEU A 120 -33.12 -9.94 -6.22
N PHE A 121 -33.38 -11.25 -6.13
CA PHE A 121 -34.67 -11.85 -6.49
C PHE A 121 -35.51 -12.30 -5.29
N LEU A 122 -34.91 -12.57 -4.13
CA LEU A 122 -35.64 -13.01 -2.92
C LEU A 122 -36.02 -11.87 -1.99
N THR A 123 -36.03 -10.63 -2.50
CA THR A 123 -36.53 -9.47 -1.74
C THR A 123 -38.06 -9.50 -1.64
N HIS A 124 -38.61 -8.98 -0.55
CA HIS A 124 -40.05 -8.98 -0.29
C HIS A 124 -40.88 -8.34 -1.42
N ASN A 125 -40.32 -7.34 -2.10
CA ASN A 125 -41.00 -6.65 -3.19
C ASN A 125 -41.05 -7.51 -4.47
N VAL A 126 -39.95 -8.16 -4.84
CA VAL A 126 -39.87 -9.02 -6.03
C VAL A 126 -40.72 -10.28 -5.84
N LEU A 127 -40.63 -10.92 -4.67
CA LEU A 127 -41.44 -12.11 -4.35
C LEU A 127 -42.94 -11.85 -4.26
N LYS A 128 -43.35 -10.61 -3.95
CA LYS A 128 -44.75 -10.19 -4.02
C LYS A 128 -45.25 -10.05 -5.45
N MET A 129 -44.38 -9.59 -6.36
CA MET A 129 -44.70 -9.49 -7.78
C MET A 129 -44.76 -10.88 -8.40
N ASP A 130 -43.77 -11.72 -8.10
CA ASP A 130 -43.67 -13.05 -8.69
C ASP A 130 -43.03 -14.09 -7.75
N LYS A 131 -43.72 -15.21 -7.59
CA LYS A 131 -43.30 -16.30 -6.69
C LYS A 131 -42.36 -17.30 -7.38
N ILE A 132 -42.21 -17.25 -8.70
CA ILE A 132 -41.40 -18.20 -9.47
C ILE A 132 -39.90 -18.15 -9.10
N PHE A 133 -39.44 -17.03 -8.54
CA PHE A 133 -38.06 -16.85 -8.08
C PHE A 133 -37.77 -17.54 -6.73
N ARG A 134 -38.80 -18.05 -6.03
CA ARG A 134 -38.58 -18.77 -4.78
C ARG A 134 -37.91 -20.13 -5.07
N PRO A 135 -36.86 -20.52 -4.34
CA PRO A 135 -36.29 -21.86 -4.47
C PRO A 135 -37.31 -22.94 -4.11
N ASP A 136 -37.21 -24.10 -4.77
CA ASP A 136 -37.97 -25.29 -4.42
C ASP A 136 -37.51 -25.91 -3.08
N ASP A 137 -38.18 -26.97 -2.62
CA ASP A 137 -37.86 -27.66 -1.36
C ASP A 137 -36.44 -28.28 -1.36
N LYS A 138 -35.80 -28.37 -2.53
CA LYS A 138 -34.42 -28.86 -2.73
C LYS A 138 -33.42 -27.71 -2.92
N GLY A 139 -33.85 -26.45 -2.88
CA GLY A 139 -33.02 -25.27 -3.05
C GLY A 139 -32.73 -24.88 -4.50
N ASN A 140 -33.33 -25.54 -5.49
CA ASN A 140 -33.15 -25.20 -6.91
C ASN A 140 -34.05 -24.02 -7.28
N VAL A 141 -33.58 -23.17 -8.20
CA VAL A 141 -34.31 -21.98 -8.68
C VAL A 141 -34.58 -22.11 -10.18
N LEU A 142 -35.73 -21.58 -10.63
CA LEU A 142 -36.10 -21.48 -12.05
C LEU A 142 -36.09 -22.84 -12.80
N THR A 143 -36.71 -23.86 -12.19
CA THR A 143 -36.79 -25.22 -12.74
C THR A 143 -37.95 -25.42 -13.74
N THR A 144 -38.84 -24.44 -13.87
CA THR A 144 -40.02 -24.48 -14.75
C THR A 144 -39.75 -23.82 -16.10
N ASP A 145 -40.12 -24.48 -17.20
CA ASP A 145 -40.01 -23.94 -18.57
C ASP A 145 -41.07 -22.85 -18.81
N THR A 146 -40.67 -21.60 -18.59
CA THR A 146 -41.52 -20.40 -18.65
C THR A 146 -40.83 -19.30 -19.44
N LYS A 147 -41.60 -18.38 -20.02
CA LYS A 147 -41.05 -17.28 -20.82
C LYS A 147 -40.56 -16.13 -19.94
N LEU A 148 -39.45 -15.51 -20.32
CA LEU A 148 -38.88 -14.40 -19.55
C LEU A 148 -39.78 -13.17 -19.60
N LEU A 149 -40.39 -12.90 -20.76
CA LEU A 149 -41.26 -11.73 -20.97
C LEU A 149 -42.56 -11.76 -20.15
N GLU A 150 -43.05 -12.95 -19.77
CA GLU A 150 -44.22 -13.09 -18.88
C GLU A 150 -43.93 -12.61 -17.45
N HIS A 151 -42.65 -12.66 -17.05
CA HIS A 151 -42.16 -12.30 -15.71
C HIS A 151 -41.35 -10.98 -15.70
N VAL A 152 -41.44 -10.18 -16.76
CA VAL A 152 -40.57 -9.01 -17.01
C VAL A 152 -40.64 -7.96 -15.89
N THR A 153 -41.81 -7.74 -15.27
CA THR A 153 -41.99 -6.72 -14.23
C THR A 153 -41.16 -7.01 -12.98
N ALA A 154 -41.08 -8.28 -12.56
CA ALA A 154 -40.26 -8.72 -11.45
C ALA A 154 -38.76 -8.65 -11.80
N VAL A 155 -38.38 -9.01 -13.03
CA VAL A 155 -36.99 -8.90 -13.52
C VAL A 155 -36.54 -7.44 -13.59
N MET A 156 -37.39 -6.53 -14.07
CA MET A 156 -37.14 -5.08 -14.10
C MET A 156 -36.88 -4.54 -12.69
N ALA A 157 -37.70 -4.95 -11.71
CA ALA A 157 -37.54 -4.55 -10.32
C ALA A 157 -36.27 -5.11 -9.67
N ALA A 158 -35.94 -6.39 -9.94
CA ALA A 158 -34.78 -7.06 -9.36
C ALA A 158 -33.45 -6.55 -9.94
N LEU A 159 -33.37 -6.34 -11.26
CA LEU A 159 -32.15 -5.94 -11.95
C LEU A 159 -32.05 -4.43 -12.19
N ASN A 160 -33.10 -3.66 -11.86
CA ASN A 160 -33.20 -2.22 -12.12
C ASN A 160 -32.95 -1.88 -13.60
N LEU A 161 -33.75 -2.51 -14.46
CA LEU A 161 -33.76 -2.39 -15.92
C LEU A 161 -35.13 -1.93 -16.41
N THR A 162 -35.18 -1.23 -17.53
CA THR A 162 -36.45 -0.95 -18.23
C THR A 162 -36.85 -2.11 -19.14
N SER A 163 -38.11 -2.14 -19.59
CA SER A 163 -38.56 -3.14 -20.56
C SER A 163 -37.77 -3.04 -21.87
N ASP A 164 -37.46 -1.82 -22.31
CA ASP A 164 -36.68 -1.57 -23.53
C ASP A 164 -35.25 -2.09 -23.38
N ASP A 165 -34.62 -1.87 -22.21
CA ASP A 165 -33.27 -2.37 -21.94
C ASP A 165 -33.20 -3.90 -22.01
N ILE A 166 -34.19 -4.61 -21.45
CA ILE A 166 -34.26 -6.07 -21.49
C ILE A 166 -34.38 -6.54 -22.94
N GLN A 167 -35.26 -5.92 -23.73
CA GLN A 167 -35.43 -6.28 -25.13
C GLN A 167 -34.17 -6.00 -25.95
N SER A 168 -33.49 -4.88 -25.73
CA SER A 168 -32.21 -4.56 -26.37
C SER A 168 -31.14 -5.60 -26.05
N ILE A 169 -30.98 -5.99 -24.78
CA ILE A 169 -30.00 -7.03 -24.40
C ILE A 169 -30.37 -8.38 -25.01
N MET A 170 -31.63 -8.79 -24.96
CA MET A 170 -32.08 -10.07 -25.54
C MET A 170 -31.76 -10.15 -27.04
N ASN A 171 -32.01 -9.06 -27.78
CA ASN A 171 -31.73 -8.98 -29.20
C ASN A 171 -30.21 -9.01 -29.49
N THR A 172 -29.40 -8.24 -28.76
CA THR A 172 -27.94 -8.18 -28.96
C THR A 172 -27.24 -9.48 -28.57
N ALA A 173 -27.59 -10.06 -27.42
CA ALA A 173 -26.97 -11.27 -26.90
C ALA A 173 -27.54 -12.57 -27.51
N GLY A 174 -28.60 -12.47 -28.32
CA GLY A 174 -29.27 -13.62 -28.94
C GLY A 174 -29.94 -14.55 -27.91
N LEU A 175 -30.56 -13.98 -26.88
CA LEU A 175 -31.20 -14.76 -25.82
C LEU A 175 -32.56 -15.31 -26.27
N GLU A 176 -32.78 -16.60 -26.06
CA GLU A 176 -34.13 -17.19 -26.15
C GLU A 176 -35.04 -16.59 -25.06
N ASP A 177 -36.33 -16.42 -25.36
CA ASP A 177 -37.34 -15.98 -24.39
C ASP A 177 -37.70 -17.10 -23.39
N LYS A 178 -36.73 -17.42 -22.52
CA LYS A 178 -36.83 -18.42 -21.45
C LYS A 178 -36.33 -17.84 -20.14
N LEU A 179 -37.07 -18.05 -19.06
CA LEU A 179 -36.68 -17.61 -17.72
C LEU A 179 -35.69 -18.60 -17.09
N THR A 180 -34.41 -18.50 -17.47
CA THR A 180 -33.33 -19.32 -16.91
C THR A 180 -32.36 -18.48 -16.09
N LEU A 181 -31.64 -19.12 -15.15
CA LEU A 181 -30.59 -18.44 -14.39
C LEU A 181 -29.48 -17.88 -15.30
N SER A 182 -29.18 -18.57 -16.41
CA SER A 182 -28.20 -18.11 -17.39
C SER A 182 -28.65 -16.81 -18.08
N ASN A 183 -29.91 -16.73 -18.51
CA ASN A 183 -30.47 -15.53 -19.13
C ASN A 183 -30.51 -14.35 -18.16
N LEU A 184 -30.95 -14.56 -16.92
CA LEU A 184 -30.92 -13.52 -15.88
C LEU A 184 -29.51 -13.04 -15.56
N SER A 185 -28.54 -13.97 -15.54
CA SER A 185 -27.13 -13.64 -15.35
C SER A 185 -26.63 -12.77 -16.50
N MET A 186 -26.98 -13.09 -17.74
CA MET A 186 -26.61 -12.27 -18.90
C MET A 186 -27.18 -10.85 -18.81
N LEU A 187 -28.47 -10.70 -18.45
CA LEU A 187 -29.09 -9.38 -18.24
C LEU A 187 -28.34 -8.58 -17.15
N TYR A 188 -27.97 -9.24 -16.06
CA TYR A 188 -27.23 -8.60 -14.98
C TYR A 188 -25.80 -8.20 -15.39
N ARG A 189 -25.10 -8.99 -16.21
CA ARG A 189 -23.76 -8.64 -16.75
C ARG A 189 -23.79 -7.32 -17.51
N TYR A 190 -24.74 -7.17 -18.43
CA TYR A 190 -24.91 -5.95 -19.22
C TYR A 190 -25.27 -4.76 -18.33
N ARG A 191 -26.16 -4.96 -17.36
CA ARG A 191 -26.53 -3.91 -16.40
C ARG A 191 -25.34 -3.47 -15.55
N LEU A 192 -24.57 -4.42 -15.04
CA LEU A 192 -23.47 -4.14 -14.13
C LEU A 192 -22.33 -3.43 -14.85
N LEU A 193 -21.93 -3.90 -16.04
CA LEU A 193 -20.86 -3.26 -16.79
C LEU A 193 -21.26 -1.89 -17.35
N SER A 194 -22.47 -1.73 -17.89
CA SER A 194 -22.96 -0.41 -18.32
C SER A 194 -22.97 0.61 -17.19
N LYS A 195 -23.28 0.18 -15.96
CA LYS A 195 -23.21 1.02 -14.75
C LYS A 195 -21.77 1.43 -14.42
N VAL A 196 -20.81 0.52 -14.55
CA VAL A 196 -19.37 0.81 -14.33
C VAL A 196 -18.87 1.84 -15.35
N LEU A 197 -19.27 1.70 -16.62
CA LEU A 197 -18.87 2.61 -17.70
C LEU A 197 -19.65 3.94 -17.72
N GLY A 198 -20.74 4.05 -16.94
CA GLY A 198 -21.57 5.26 -16.90
C GLY A 198 -22.46 5.46 -18.14
N ILE A 199 -22.84 4.39 -18.83
CA ILE A 199 -23.61 4.43 -20.09
C ILE A 199 -24.99 3.83 -19.88
N ARG A 200 -25.97 4.26 -20.68
CA ARG A 200 -27.29 3.62 -20.72
C ARG A 200 -27.18 2.22 -21.29
N VAL A 201 -28.00 1.30 -20.77
CA VAL A 201 -27.95 -0.12 -21.14
C VAL A 201 -28.28 -0.32 -22.62
N SER A 202 -29.30 0.37 -23.13
CA SER A 202 -29.65 0.39 -24.55
C SER A 202 -28.46 0.77 -25.45
N ASP A 203 -27.74 1.83 -25.08
CA ASP A 203 -26.61 2.34 -25.88
C ASP A 203 -25.44 1.35 -25.80
N PHE A 204 -25.14 0.83 -24.60
CA PHE A 204 -24.11 -0.19 -24.39
C PHE A 204 -24.37 -1.45 -25.23
N ALA A 205 -25.61 -1.93 -25.29
CA ALA A 205 -25.99 -3.09 -26.09
C ALA A 205 -25.78 -2.88 -27.60
N ILE A 206 -25.90 -1.65 -28.09
CA ILE A 206 -25.69 -1.33 -29.52
C ILE A 206 -24.18 -1.31 -29.87
N ILE A 207 -23.35 -0.83 -28.94
CA ILE A 207 -21.90 -0.66 -29.15
C ILE A 207 -21.14 -1.97 -28.94
N LEU A 208 -21.61 -2.84 -28.04
CA LEU A 208 -20.88 -4.03 -27.64
C LEU A 208 -20.34 -4.91 -28.78
N PRO A 209 -21.07 -5.14 -29.90
CA PRO A 209 -20.54 -5.93 -31.01
C PRO A 209 -19.25 -5.37 -31.63
N LEU A 210 -18.90 -4.10 -31.39
CA LEU A 210 -17.61 -3.51 -31.79
C LEU A 210 -16.41 -4.21 -31.14
N PHE A 211 -16.60 -4.75 -29.93
CA PHE A 211 -15.53 -5.32 -29.11
C PHE A 211 -15.59 -6.86 -29.03
N GLY A 212 -16.58 -7.49 -29.66
CA GLY A 212 -16.80 -8.94 -29.59
C GLY A 212 -17.34 -9.40 -28.24
N ASN A 213 -17.08 -10.66 -27.87
CA ASN A 213 -17.54 -11.22 -26.60
C ASN A 213 -16.59 -10.85 -25.44
N ILE A 214 -16.85 -9.71 -24.82
CA ILE A 214 -16.02 -9.18 -23.72
C ILE A 214 -16.12 -9.99 -22.41
N PHE A 215 -17.13 -10.84 -22.28
CA PHE A 215 -17.39 -11.66 -21.08
C PHE A 215 -16.84 -13.08 -21.22
N GLN A 216 -16.02 -13.36 -22.24
CA GLN A 216 -15.45 -14.69 -22.46
C GLN A 216 -14.57 -15.15 -21.29
N ASN A 217 -13.70 -14.27 -20.79
CA ASN A 217 -12.84 -14.51 -19.64
C ASN A 217 -12.36 -13.17 -19.06
N ALA A 218 -11.72 -13.19 -17.88
CA ALA A 218 -11.30 -11.98 -17.19
C ALA A 218 -10.25 -11.18 -17.96
N HIS A 219 -9.36 -11.85 -18.70
CA HIS A 219 -8.35 -11.17 -19.51
C HIS A 219 -8.98 -10.37 -20.66
N VAL A 220 -9.94 -10.95 -21.38
CA VAL A 220 -10.67 -10.25 -22.46
C VAL A 220 -11.49 -9.09 -21.89
N THR A 221 -12.09 -9.24 -20.71
CA THR A 221 -12.79 -8.13 -20.06
C THR A 221 -11.84 -7.00 -19.67
N LEU A 222 -10.66 -7.32 -19.14
CA LEU A 222 -9.63 -6.33 -18.81
C LEU A 222 -9.10 -5.62 -20.06
N GLU A 223 -8.89 -6.37 -21.15
CA GLU A 223 -8.50 -5.83 -22.44
C GLU A 223 -9.57 -4.88 -22.99
N PHE A 224 -10.85 -5.25 -22.88
CA PHE A 224 -11.96 -4.36 -23.22
C PHE A 224 -11.92 -3.07 -22.41
N MET A 225 -11.74 -3.13 -21.08
CA MET A 225 -11.62 -1.93 -20.25
C MET A 225 -10.44 -1.05 -20.68
N SER A 226 -9.29 -1.64 -21.00
CA SER A 226 -8.13 -0.87 -21.51
C SER A 226 -8.39 -0.26 -22.89
N ARG A 227 -9.07 -0.97 -23.80
CA ARG A 227 -9.45 -0.44 -25.11
C ARG A 227 -10.50 0.66 -24.99
N TRP A 228 -11.42 0.54 -24.03
CA TRP A 228 -12.40 1.56 -23.70
C TRP A 228 -11.73 2.85 -23.20
N ASP A 229 -10.82 2.73 -22.23
CA ASP A 229 -10.03 3.86 -21.69
C ASP A 229 -9.28 4.57 -22.84
N LYS A 230 -8.59 3.81 -23.71
CA LYS A 230 -7.85 4.35 -24.87
C LYS A 230 -8.75 5.05 -25.89
N MET A 231 -9.98 4.56 -26.09
CA MET A 231 -10.95 5.19 -26.97
C MET A 231 -11.39 6.55 -26.42
N GLU A 232 -11.68 6.63 -25.12
CA GLU A 232 -12.08 7.89 -24.48
C GLU A 232 -10.93 8.90 -24.47
N GLU A 233 -9.71 8.46 -24.19
CA GLU A 233 -8.50 9.30 -24.26
C GLU A 233 -8.24 9.84 -25.68
N ALA A 234 -8.57 9.06 -26.71
CA ALA A 234 -8.47 9.48 -28.11
C ALA A 234 -9.53 10.51 -28.53
N GLY A 235 -10.52 10.82 -27.67
CA GLY A 235 -11.55 11.82 -27.92
C GLY A 235 -12.74 11.33 -28.75
N PHE A 236 -12.84 10.02 -29.02
CA PHE A 236 -13.98 9.45 -29.72
C PHE A 236 -15.12 9.14 -28.76
N THR A 237 -16.33 9.54 -29.13
CA THR A 237 -17.53 8.98 -28.50
C THR A 237 -17.79 7.57 -29.05
N HIS A 238 -18.32 6.70 -28.20
CA HIS A 238 -18.68 5.33 -28.59
C HIS A 238 -19.67 5.27 -29.76
N GLN A 239 -20.56 6.27 -29.90
CA GLN A 239 -21.50 6.37 -31.02
C GLN A 239 -20.78 6.68 -32.33
N GLN A 240 -19.80 7.60 -32.30
CA GLN A 240 -18.98 7.92 -33.47
C GLN A 240 -18.22 6.69 -33.98
N LEU A 241 -17.63 5.90 -33.07
CA LEU A 241 -16.91 4.67 -33.48
C LEU A 241 -17.84 3.62 -34.07
N ASN A 242 -19.02 3.43 -33.48
CA ASN A 242 -20.01 2.50 -34.01
C ASN A 242 -20.46 2.91 -35.42
N TYR A 243 -20.61 4.21 -35.69
CA TYR A 243 -20.90 4.72 -37.02
C TYR A 243 -19.73 4.57 -38.01
N ILE A 244 -18.51 4.94 -37.61
CA ILE A 244 -17.33 4.87 -38.48
C ILE A 244 -17.02 3.42 -38.88
N ILE A 245 -17.07 2.48 -37.93
CA ILE A 245 -16.61 1.10 -38.13
C ILE A 245 -17.75 0.17 -38.61
N ARG A 246 -18.97 0.31 -38.05
CA ARG A 246 -20.09 -0.61 -38.33
C ARG A 246 -21.20 -0.01 -39.18
N ASP A 247 -21.10 1.26 -39.53
CA ASP A 247 -22.16 1.99 -40.26
C ASP A 247 -23.52 2.02 -39.51
N VAL A 248 -23.47 1.97 -38.17
CA VAL A 248 -24.66 2.03 -37.32
C VAL A 248 -24.70 3.38 -36.61
N ASP A 249 -25.67 4.21 -37.02
CA ASP A 249 -25.84 5.59 -36.57
C ASP A 249 -26.88 5.73 -35.44
N ASP A 250 -26.89 6.87 -34.76
CA ASP A 250 -27.90 7.22 -33.75
C ASP A 250 -29.17 7.74 -34.43
N GLU A 251 -30.30 7.06 -34.27
CA GLU A 251 -31.59 7.45 -34.85
C GLU A 251 -32.05 8.85 -34.45
N LYS A 252 -31.69 9.32 -33.25
CA LYS A 252 -32.09 10.63 -32.72
C LYS A 252 -31.13 11.74 -33.13
N ARG A 253 -29.86 11.40 -33.42
CA ARG A 253 -28.79 12.35 -33.73
C ARG A 253 -27.81 11.74 -34.76
N PRO A 254 -28.24 11.56 -36.02
CA PRO A 254 -27.41 10.90 -37.01
C PRO A 254 -26.15 11.71 -37.34
N PHE A 255 -25.01 11.04 -37.43
CA PHE A 255 -23.76 11.57 -37.98
C PHE A 255 -23.75 11.57 -39.51
N SER A 256 -24.55 10.69 -40.12
CA SER A 256 -24.70 10.61 -41.57
C SER A 256 -25.26 11.92 -42.14
N PRO A 257 -24.71 12.41 -43.28
CA PRO A 257 -25.29 13.53 -44.02
C PRO A 257 -26.80 13.39 -44.21
N THR A 258 -27.57 14.41 -43.83
CA THR A 258 -29.01 14.37 -44.09
C THR A 258 -29.26 14.42 -45.60
N LYS A 259 -30.35 13.79 -46.07
CA LYS A 259 -30.74 13.86 -47.49
C LYS A 259 -30.84 15.30 -48.00
N LYS A 260 -31.24 16.24 -47.13
CA LYS A 260 -31.29 17.68 -47.43
C LYS A 260 -29.91 18.26 -47.69
N ASP A 261 -28.91 17.89 -46.89
CA ASP A 261 -27.54 18.40 -47.03
C ASP A 261 -26.86 17.83 -48.27
N ILE A 262 -27.07 16.52 -48.54
CA ILE A 262 -26.63 15.87 -49.77
C ILE A 262 -27.18 16.60 -50.98
N LEU A 263 -28.51 16.81 -51.05
CA LEU A 263 -29.15 17.47 -52.18
C LEU A 263 -28.68 18.92 -52.36
N LYS A 264 -28.50 19.67 -51.26
CA LYS A 264 -27.96 21.04 -51.32
C LYS A 264 -26.53 21.07 -51.88
N LEU A 265 -25.65 20.21 -51.38
CA LEU A 265 -24.26 20.18 -51.83
C LEU A 265 -24.14 19.69 -53.28
N SER A 266 -24.86 18.62 -53.64
CA SER A 266 -24.94 18.15 -55.03
C SER A 266 -25.44 19.25 -55.97
N LYS A 267 -26.40 20.09 -55.53
CA LYS A 267 -26.87 21.23 -56.30
C LYS A 267 -25.83 22.32 -56.44
N THR A 268 -25.18 22.73 -55.35
CA THR A 268 -24.09 23.72 -55.39
C THR A 268 -22.97 23.27 -56.34
N LEU A 269 -22.57 22.00 -56.26
CA LEU A 269 -21.56 21.42 -57.15
C LEU A 269 -22.05 21.42 -58.61
N TYR A 270 -23.26 20.94 -58.86
CA TYR A 270 -23.84 20.90 -60.20
C TYR A 270 -23.93 22.30 -60.84
N ASP A 271 -24.48 23.28 -60.13
CA ASP A 271 -24.65 24.64 -60.67
C ASP A 271 -23.30 25.32 -60.88
N GLY A 272 -22.38 25.20 -59.92
CA GLY A 272 -21.06 25.83 -60.03
C GLY A 272 -20.19 25.21 -61.12
N LEU A 273 -20.19 23.88 -61.27
CA LEU A 273 -19.45 23.20 -62.33
C LEU A 273 -19.99 23.55 -63.72
N ASN A 274 -21.32 23.58 -63.88
CA ASN A 274 -21.93 24.02 -65.14
C ASN A 274 -21.67 25.50 -65.42
N ALA A 275 -21.68 26.36 -64.39
CA ALA A 275 -21.36 27.79 -64.53
C ALA A 275 -19.90 28.01 -64.99
N ILE A 276 -18.95 27.25 -64.44
CA ILE A 276 -17.53 27.27 -64.88
C ILE A 276 -17.43 26.82 -66.35
N ASP A 277 -18.09 25.72 -66.71
CA ASP A 277 -18.10 25.25 -68.10
C ASP A 277 -18.78 26.28 -69.04
N ASP A 278 -19.78 27.01 -68.56
CA ASP A 278 -20.50 28.02 -69.32
C ASP A 278 -19.73 29.36 -69.49
N GLU A 279 -19.06 29.84 -68.45
CA GLU A 279 -18.33 31.12 -68.43
C GLU A 279 -16.97 31.03 -69.18
N HIS A 280 -16.42 29.81 -69.26
CA HIS A 280 -15.11 29.55 -69.86
C HIS A 280 -15.19 28.67 -71.10
N LYS A 281 -16.30 28.72 -71.87
CA LYS A 281 -16.47 27.95 -73.12
C LYS A 281 -15.33 28.16 -74.11
N ASP A 282 -15.05 27.12 -74.88
CA ASP A 282 -14.11 27.19 -76.00
C ASP A 282 -14.57 28.25 -77.02
N LEU A 283 -13.60 28.96 -77.58
CA LEU A 283 -13.85 29.92 -78.64
C LEU A 283 -14.36 29.19 -79.89
N LYS A 284 -15.57 29.56 -80.33
CA LYS A 284 -16.16 29.09 -81.59
C LYS A 284 -16.41 30.26 -82.53
N ALA A 285 -16.34 29.96 -83.83
CA ALA A 285 -16.75 30.92 -84.85
C ALA A 285 -18.26 31.22 -84.73
N ASP A 286 -18.67 32.40 -85.20
CA ASP A 286 -20.09 32.75 -85.22
C ASP A 286 -20.90 31.76 -86.05
N ILE A 287 -22.07 31.37 -85.54
CA ILE A 287 -22.93 30.30 -86.10
C ILE A 287 -23.37 30.62 -87.55
N THR A 288 -23.32 31.89 -87.93
CA THR A 288 -23.66 32.38 -89.27
C THR A 288 -22.53 32.25 -90.31
N ILE A 289 -21.30 31.89 -89.90
CA ILE A 289 -20.14 31.78 -90.78
C ILE A 289 -19.90 30.30 -91.10
N THR A 290 -20.07 29.90 -92.37
CA THR A 290 -19.90 28.52 -92.83
C THR A 290 -18.56 28.24 -93.51
N ASP A 291 -17.81 29.27 -93.93
CA ASP A 291 -16.50 29.13 -94.56
C ASP A 291 -15.38 28.85 -93.51
N PRO A 292 -14.66 27.72 -93.59
CA PRO A 292 -13.60 27.36 -92.64
C PRO A 292 -12.47 28.39 -92.51
N ALA A 293 -12.11 29.10 -93.58
CA ALA A 293 -11.05 30.12 -93.52
C ALA A 293 -11.52 31.36 -92.74
N LEU A 294 -12.74 31.81 -93.02
CA LEU A 294 -13.37 32.93 -92.30
C LEU A 294 -13.71 32.57 -90.85
N GLN A 295 -14.03 31.32 -90.55
CA GLN A 295 -14.18 30.83 -89.18
C GLN A 295 -12.88 30.97 -88.38
N LYS A 296 -11.74 30.60 -88.98
CA LYS A 296 -10.42 30.73 -88.35
C LYS A 296 -10.05 32.19 -88.07
N ILE A 297 -10.33 33.09 -89.02
CA ILE A 297 -10.13 34.54 -88.85
C ILE A 297 -11.04 35.09 -87.75
N ASN A 298 -12.32 34.71 -87.73
CA ASN A 298 -13.28 35.13 -86.69
C ASN A 298 -12.81 34.71 -85.28
N ILE A 299 -12.31 33.49 -85.11
CA ILE A 299 -11.76 33.01 -83.82
C ILE A 299 -10.53 33.83 -83.40
N GLN A 300 -9.63 34.16 -84.34
CA GLN A 300 -8.45 34.97 -84.06
C GLN A 300 -8.79 36.42 -83.65
N HIS A 301 -9.84 37.01 -84.21
CA HIS A 301 -10.33 38.32 -83.77
C HIS A 301 -10.94 38.29 -82.37
N LYS A 302 -11.62 37.21 -82.00
CA LYS A 302 -12.17 37.01 -80.65
C LYS A 302 -11.07 36.77 -79.60
N ALA A 303 -9.95 36.15 -80.00
CA ALA A 303 -8.79 35.90 -79.15
C ALA A 303 -7.96 37.17 -78.89
N THR A 304 -8.48 38.10 -78.10
CA THR A 304 -7.81 39.37 -77.75
C THR A 304 -6.79 39.19 -76.62
N GLY A 305 -5.79 40.10 -76.54
CA GLY A 305 -4.81 40.10 -75.44
C GLY A 305 -5.47 40.31 -74.07
N GLU A 306 -6.53 41.10 -74.01
CA GLU A 306 -7.31 41.32 -72.78
C GLU A 306 -8.05 40.06 -72.32
N LEU A 307 -8.62 39.29 -73.26
CA LEU A 307 -9.24 38.01 -72.95
C LEU A 307 -8.21 37.02 -72.40
N VAL A 308 -7.02 36.96 -72.99
CA VAL A 308 -5.93 36.11 -72.48
C VAL A 308 -5.52 36.54 -71.07
N ARG A 309 -5.32 37.84 -70.80
CA ARG A 309 -5.01 38.34 -69.45
C ARG A 309 -6.09 37.95 -68.45
N THR A 310 -7.35 38.23 -68.79
CA THR A 310 -8.50 37.92 -67.93
C THR A 310 -8.53 36.44 -67.57
N LYS A 311 -8.41 35.55 -68.56
CA LYS A 311 -8.49 34.10 -68.34
C LYS A 311 -7.24 33.54 -67.65
N ALA A 312 -6.03 33.99 -68.00
CA ALA A 312 -4.79 33.53 -67.38
C ALA A 312 -4.64 33.99 -65.91
N SER A 313 -5.15 35.18 -65.58
CA SER A 313 -5.13 35.73 -64.21
C SER A 313 -5.92 34.91 -63.18
N LEU A 314 -6.80 34.02 -63.64
CA LEU A 314 -7.57 33.12 -62.76
C LEU A 314 -6.70 31.99 -62.16
N LEU A 315 -5.56 31.67 -62.79
CA LEU A 315 -4.65 30.62 -62.33
C LEU A 315 -3.25 31.12 -61.98
N TYR A 316 -2.78 32.16 -62.67
CA TYR A 316 -1.40 32.65 -62.55
C TYR A 316 -1.32 34.05 -61.96
N GLU A 317 -0.23 34.31 -61.23
CA GLU A 317 0.10 35.64 -60.73
C GLU A 317 0.38 36.63 -61.88
N THR A 318 0.15 37.92 -61.64
CA THR A 318 0.28 39.00 -62.64
C THR A 318 1.61 38.99 -63.39
N GLY A 319 2.72 38.74 -62.69
CA GLY A 319 4.06 38.71 -63.31
C GLY A 319 4.25 37.54 -64.28
N THR A 320 3.59 36.41 -64.03
CA THR A 320 3.56 35.24 -64.92
C THR A 320 2.65 35.48 -66.11
N VAL A 321 1.47 36.09 -65.88
CA VAL A 321 0.52 36.46 -66.94
C VAL A 321 1.17 37.38 -67.97
N GLU A 322 1.90 38.42 -67.53
CA GLU A 322 2.56 39.35 -68.46
C GLU A 322 3.70 38.69 -69.25
N LYS A 323 4.40 37.71 -68.66
CA LYS A 323 5.39 36.91 -69.41
C LYS A 323 4.73 36.01 -70.44
N ILE A 324 3.57 35.40 -70.13
CA ILE A 324 2.78 34.62 -71.09
C ILE A 324 2.30 35.51 -72.23
N ILE A 325 1.71 36.67 -71.93
CA ILE A 325 1.33 37.67 -72.93
C ILE A 325 2.54 38.08 -73.77
N GLY A 326 3.71 38.25 -73.15
CA GLY A 326 4.94 38.59 -73.86
C GLY A 326 5.46 37.50 -74.80
N ILE A 327 5.12 36.22 -74.57
CA ILE A 327 5.36 35.13 -75.54
C ILE A 327 4.40 35.23 -76.73
N LEU A 328 3.13 35.58 -76.47
CA LEU A 328 2.09 35.63 -77.49
C LEU A 328 2.18 36.90 -78.37
N GLU A 329 2.57 38.03 -77.79
CA GLU A 329 2.68 39.32 -78.47
C GLU A 329 4.12 39.64 -78.94
N GLY A 330 5.10 38.81 -78.58
CA GLY A 330 6.49 38.96 -79.01
C GLY A 330 7.24 40.12 -78.32
N THR A 331 6.85 40.46 -77.09
CA THR A 331 7.40 41.61 -76.34
C THR A 331 8.44 41.21 -75.28
N ASN A 332 8.59 39.91 -75.00
CA ASN A 332 9.59 39.42 -74.05
C ASN A 332 11.02 39.73 -74.51
N VAL A 333 11.84 40.20 -73.58
CA VAL A 333 13.23 40.59 -73.83
C VAL A 333 14.18 39.52 -73.32
N PHE A 334 15.05 39.02 -74.19
CA PHE A 334 16.09 38.04 -73.88
C PHE A 334 17.47 38.66 -74.03
N THR A 335 18.33 38.47 -73.04
CA THR A 335 19.65 39.11 -72.98
C THR A 335 20.73 38.06 -72.75
N THR A 336 21.83 38.17 -73.50
CA THR A 336 23.00 37.31 -73.34
C THR A 336 24.29 38.05 -73.70
N ASN A 337 25.40 37.47 -73.29
CA ASN A 337 26.73 37.96 -73.60
C ASN A 337 27.05 37.62 -75.07
N GLY A 338 27.69 38.53 -75.78
CA GLY A 338 28.20 38.37 -77.14
C GLY A 338 29.64 38.88 -77.24
N PRO A 339 30.27 38.81 -78.43
CA PRO A 339 31.58 39.42 -78.67
C PRO A 339 31.53 40.93 -78.39
N GLN A 340 32.61 41.53 -77.91
CA GLN A 340 32.74 42.98 -77.69
C GLN A 340 33.26 43.69 -78.94
N ASN A 341 32.93 44.98 -79.10
CA ASN A 341 33.42 45.85 -80.18
C ASN A 341 33.10 45.35 -81.61
N LEU A 342 31.94 44.71 -81.79
CA LEU A 342 31.45 44.31 -83.12
C LEU A 342 30.79 45.52 -83.80
N ASP A 343 31.32 45.97 -84.94
CA ASP A 343 30.67 47.03 -85.73
C ASP A 343 29.91 46.42 -86.91
N PHE A 344 28.59 46.60 -86.94
CA PHE A 344 27.72 46.24 -88.05
C PHE A 344 26.57 47.24 -88.17
N THR A 345 26.01 47.38 -89.36
CA THR A 345 24.81 48.19 -89.61
C THR A 345 23.79 47.34 -90.34
N LEU A 346 22.55 47.30 -89.81
CA LEU A 346 21.45 46.61 -90.45
C LEU A 346 20.73 47.55 -91.43
N PRO A 347 20.36 47.08 -92.65
CA PRO A 347 19.57 47.87 -93.58
C PRO A 347 18.25 48.34 -92.95
N ASP A 348 17.78 49.53 -93.32
CA ASP A 348 16.48 50.05 -92.85
C ASP A 348 15.29 49.17 -93.27
N THR A 349 15.49 48.30 -94.27
CA THR A 349 14.52 47.30 -94.73
C THR A 349 14.54 45.99 -93.92
N SER A 350 15.49 45.81 -92.98
CA SER A 350 15.59 44.59 -92.17
C SER A 350 14.64 44.65 -90.96
N THR A 351 13.75 43.66 -90.85
CA THR A 351 12.86 43.51 -89.70
C THR A 351 13.62 43.16 -88.41
N LEU A 352 14.79 42.52 -88.53
CA LEU A 352 15.68 42.18 -87.41
C LEU A 352 16.15 43.43 -86.65
N LYS A 353 16.28 44.59 -87.33
CA LYS A 353 16.70 45.86 -86.73
C LYS A 353 15.78 46.32 -85.59
N ASN A 354 14.50 45.96 -85.64
CA ASN A 354 13.51 46.32 -84.62
C ASN A 354 13.56 45.42 -83.38
N LYS A 355 14.14 44.21 -83.50
CA LYS A 355 14.18 43.21 -82.43
C LYS A 355 15.56 43.07 -81.77
N LEU A 356 16.63 43.30 -82.53
CA LEU A 356 18.02 43.16 -82.06
C LEU A 356 18.56 44.50 -81.55
N LYS A 357 18.93 44.55 -80.27
CA LYS A 357 19.77 45.59 -79.68
C LYS A 357 21.11 44.99 -79.28
N TYR A 358 22.20 45.65 -79.63
CA TYR A 358 23.55 45.21 -79.29
C TYR A 358 24.35 46.35 -78.66
N ASP A 359 24.80 46.14 -77.43
CA ASP A 359 25.71 47.03 -76.74
C ASP A 359 27.15 46.63 -77.05
N LYS A 360 27.81 47.44 -77.87
CA LYS A 360 29.20 47.20 -78.31
C LYS A 360 30.24 47.33 -77.20
N ALA A 361 29.98 48.15 -76.17
CA ALA A 361 30.93 48.41 -75.09
C ALA A 361 30.93 47.28 -74.06
N GLN A 362 29.75 46.73 -73.77
CA GLN A 362 29.59 45.63 -72.82
C GLN A 362 29.59 44.25 -73.49
N GLY A 363 29.40 44.19 -74.82
CA GLY A 363 29.22 42.93 -75.55
C GLY A 363 27.91 42.25 -75.15
N ILE A 364 26.82 42.99 -75.08
CA ILE A 364 25.51 42.46 -74.69
C ILE A 364 24.59 42.41 -75.91
N VAL A 365 24.06 41.23 -76.20
CA VAL A 365 23.04 40.99 -77.21
C VAL A 365 21.69 40.92 -76.53
N GLN A 366 20.74 41.71 -77.01
CA GLN A 366 19.36 41.71 -76.57
C GLN A 366 18.44 41.46 -77.77
N ILE A 367 17.60 40.43 -77.69
CA ILE A 367 16.57 40.13 -78.68
C ILE A 367 15.20 40.29 -78.02
N THR A 368 14.29 40.99 -78.69
CA THR A 368 12.89 41.13 -78.29
C THR A 368 12.02 40.18 -79.13
N GLY A 369 11.27 39.29 -78.49
CA GLY A 369 10.46 38.26 -79.13
C GLY A 369 11.28 37.09 -79.70
N ILE A 370 10.61 36.21 -80.45
CA ILE A 370 11.17 35.08 -81.20
C ILE A 370 11.52 35.56 -82.61
N LEU A 371 12.71 35.22 -83.10
CA LEU A 371 13.13 35.55 -84.47
C LEU A 371 12.44 34.64 -85.48
N THR A 372 12.01 35.20 -86.61
CA THR A 372 11.56 34.39 -87.76
C THR A 372 12.74 33.65 -88.40
N GLU A 373 12.49 32.59 -89.17
CA GLU A 373 13.57 31.88 -89.88
C GLU A 373 14.41 32.83 -90.74
N SER A 374 13.76 33.79 -91.41
CA SER A 374 14.43 34.82 -92.21
C SER A 374 15.32 35.75 -91.37
N GLU A 375 14.86 36.16 -90.19
CA GLU A 375 15.61 37.00 -89.25
C GLU A 375 16.76 36.23 -88.60
N SER A 376 16.58 34.95 -88.30
CA SER A 376 17.64 34.06 -87.80
C SER A 376 18.74 33.86 -88.83
N ILE A 377 18.39 33.73 -90.12
CA ILE A 377 19.36 33.69 -91.22
C ILE A 377 20.11 35.03 -91.31
N GLN A 378 19.38 36.17 -91.23
CA GLN A 378 20.00 37.49 -91.21
C GLN A 378 20.94 37.68 -90.00
N TYR A 379 20.55 37.21 -88.81
CA TYR A 379 21.37 37.28 -87.61
C TYR A 379 22.68 36.50 -87.76
N LYS A 380 22.60 35.29 -88.33
CA LYS A 380 23.77 34.44 -88.62
C LYS A 380 24.69 35.05 -89.70
N ALA A 381 24.13 35.85 -90.60
CA ALA A 381 24.89 36.55 -91.65
C ALA A 381 25.64 37.80 -91.15
N ILE A 382 25.26 38.37 -89.99
CA ILE A 382 25.94 39.55 -89.40
C ILE A 382 27.41 39.23 -89.07
N ASN A 383 27.67 38.06 -88.47
CA ASN A 383 29.02 37.66 -88.11
C ASN A 383 29.16 36.13 -88.00
N SER A 384 30.22 35.57 -88.57
CA SER A 384 30.50 34.13 -88.57
C SER A 384 31.27 33.63 -87.34
N SER A 385 31.58 34.50 -86.37
CA SER A 385 32.28 34.11 -85.14
C SER A 385 31.45 33.12 -84.31
N THR A 386 32.15 32.14 -83.75
CA THR A 386 31.53 31.09 -82.94
C THR A 386 30.81 31.66 -81.71
N ASP A 387 31.31 32.75 -81.13
CA ASP A 387 30.69 33.38 -79.95
C ASP A 387 29.45 34.23 -80.27
N TRP A 388 29.36 34.81 -81.47
CA TRP A 388 28.13 35.43 -81.97
C TRP A 388 27.05 34.38 -82.26
N LEU A 389 27.41 33.29 -82.94
CA LEU A 389 26.45 32.20 -83.19
C LEU A 389 25.98 31.53 -81.89
N LYS A 390 26.87 31.32 -80.92
CA LYS A 390 26.50 30.84 -79.57
C LYS A 390 25.56 31.79 -78.83
N SER A 391 25.62 33.11 -79.08
CA SER A 391 24.70 34.07 -78.45
C SER A 391 23.26 33.85 -78.92
N LEU A 392 23.04 33.58 -80.21
CA LEU A 392 21.72 33.20 -80.74
C LEU A 392 21.23 31.90 -80.11
N THR A 393 22.07 30.86 -80.10
CA THR A 393 21.72 29.57 -79.48
C THR A 393 21.41 29.70 -77.98
N ARG A 394 22.09 30.61 -77.25
CA ARG A 394 21.77 30.90 -75.85
C ARG A 394 20.40 31.56 -75.70
N ILE A 395 20.04 32.50 -76.59
CA ILE A 395 18.73 33.15 -76.59
C ILE A 395 17.63 32.15 -76.95
N GLU A 396 17.81 31.31 -77.97
CA GLU A 396 16.88 30.24 -78.33
C GLU A 396 16.64 29.29 -77.14
N LYS A 397 17.72 28.91 -76.42
CA LYS A 397 17.60 28.12 -75.17
C LYS A 397 16.87 28.86 -74.04
N GLN A 398 17.05 30.17 -73.91
CA GLN A 398 16.32 30.98 -72.93
C GLN A 398 14.83 31.05 -73.26
N GLN A 399 14.48 31.20 -74.54
CA GLN A 399 13.10 31.18 -75.05
C GLN A 399 12.44 29.84 -74.79
N ASP A 400 13.11 28.73 -75.14
CA ASP A 400 12.61 27.37 -74.87
C ASP A 400 12.47 27.09 -73.37
N LYS A 401 13.42 27.56 -72.55
CA LYS A 401 13.34 27.42 -71.10
C LYS A 401 12.15 28.17 -70.54
N LEU A 402 11.94 29.42 -70.95
CA LEU A 402 10.79 30.23 -70.51
C LEU A 402 9.47 29.59 -70.96
N PHE A 403 9.38 29.10 -72.20
CA PHE A 403 8.21 28.38 -72.69
C PHE A 403 7.91 27.15 -71.83
N LYS A 404 8.93 26.33 -71.54
CA LYS A 404 8.77 25.14 -70.68
C LYS A 404 8.33 25.52 -69.27
N GLU A 405 8.99 26.47 -68.64
CA GLU A 405 8.65 26.91 -67.27
C GLU A 405 7.21 27.42 -67.15
N LEU A 406 6.70 28.10 -68.18
CA LEU A 406 5.37 28.73 -68.11
C LEU A 406 4.24 27.83 -68.62
N LEU A 407 4.48 27.03 -69.66
CA LEU A 407 3.42 26.39 -70.42
C LEU A 407 3.51 24.86 -70.47
N SER A 408 4.65 24.22 -70.14
CA SER A 408 4.73 22.74 -70.25
C SER A 408 3.68 22.04 -69.38
N GLY A 409 3.47 22.55 -68.16
CA GLY A 409 2.44 22.02 -67.26
C GLY A 409 1.01 22.14 -67.80
N VAL A 410 0.71 23.15 -68.64
CA VAL A 410 -0.59 23.27 -69.31
C VAL A 410 -0.75 22.17 -70.34
N PHE A 411 0.27 21.96 -71.19
CA PHE A 411 0.26 20.94 -72.24
C PHE A 411 0.25 19.50 -71.69
N GLU A 412 0.99 19.24 -70.61
CA GLU A 412 1.04 17.93 -69.96
C GLU A 412 -0.28 17.54 -69.29
N ASN A 413 -0.94 18.49 -68.62
CA ASN A 413 -2.13 18.22 -67.81
C ASN A 413 -3.47 18.37 -68.54
N GLU A 414 -3.47 18.94 -69.75
CA GLU A 414 -4.64 18.96 -70.61
C GLU A 414 -4.91 17.54 -71.16
N LYS A 415 -6.15 17.06 -70.98
CA LYS A 415 -6.55 15.67 -71.31
C LYS A 415 -7.54 15.56 -72.48
N THR A 416 -8.13 16.66 -72.94
CA THR A 416 -9.14 16.67 -74.01
C THR A 416 -8.53 16.68 -75.41
N LYS A 417 -7.27 17.10 -75.57
CA LYS A 417 -6.55 17.12 -76.85
C LYS A 417 -5.58 15.95 -77.00
N THR A 418 -5.46 15.46 -78.23
CA THR A 418 -4.48 14.44 -78.62
C THR A 418 -3.06 15.00 -78.66
N GLU A 419 -2.05 14.14 -78.51
CA GLU A 419 -0.64 14.55 -78.60
C GLU A 419 -0.29 15.21 -79.95
N VAL A 420 -0.99 14.84 -81.02
CA VAL A 420 -0.83 15.47 -82.35
C VAL A 420 -1.34 16.92 -82.34
N GLU A 421 -2.52 17.16 -81.76
CA GLU A 421 -3.08 18.51 -81.63
C GLU A 421 -2.22 19.38 -80.71
N LYS A 422 -1.72 18.82 -79.60
CA LYS A 422 -0.80 19.51 -78.69
C LYS A 422 0.49 19.93 -79.41
N THR A 423 1.09 19.02 -80.19
CA THR A 423 2.30 19.32 -80.97
C THR A 423 2.07 20.45 -81.97
N GLN A 424 0.93 20.43 -82.68
CA GLN A 424 0.56 21.50 -83.64
C GLN A 424 0.37 22.86 -82.95
N LEU A 425 -0.28 22.88 -81.78
CA LEU A 425 -0.46 24.12 -81.00
C LEU A 425 0.88 24.65 -80.46
N GLU A 426 1.76 23.76 -80.00
CA GLU A 426 3.11 24.12 -79.56
C GLU A 426 3.95 24.72 -80.69
N GLU A 427 3.88 24.15 -81.90
CA GLU A 427 4.53 24.70 -83.10
C GLU A 427 4.04 26.12 -83.41
N ILE A 428 2.73 26.36 -83.31
CA ILE A 428 2.13 27.71 -83.53
C ILE A 428 2.64 28.72 -82.49
N LEU A 429 2.73 28.32 -81.22
CA LEU A 429 3.20 29.20 -80.15
C LEU A 429 4.69 29.54 -80.28
N LYS A 430 5.49 28.65 -80.87
CA LYS A 430 6.93 28.81 -81.12
C LYS A 430 7.27 29.53 -82.43
N LEU A 431 6.28 29.88 -83.26
CA LEU A 431 6.51 30.66 -84.48
C LEU A 431 7.27 31.96 -84.20
N GLY A 432 8.18 32.35 -85.10
CA GLY A 432 8.88 33.63 -85.00
C GLY A 432 7.91 34.81 -85.14
N ASP A 433 8.13 35.87 -84.37
CA ASP A 433 7.15 36.95 -84.23
C ASP A 433 7.10 37.86 -85.47
N ILE A 434 5.91 38.22 -85.94
CA ILE A 434 5.71 39.21 -86.99
C ILE A 434 4.84 40.32 -86.41
N ILE A 435 5.37 41.55 -86.39
CA ILE A 435 4.72 42.73 -85.83
C ILE A 435 4.73 43.84 -86.89
N ILE A 436 3.60 44.05 -87.52
CA ILE A 436 3.35 45.09 -88.52
C ILE A 436 2.14 45.90 -88.06
N THR A 437 2.26 47.22 -88.17
CA THR A 437 1.19 48.14 -87.78
C THR A 437 0.00 47.99 -88.74
N LEU A 438 -1.22 47.94 -88.19
CA LEU A 438 -2.45 47.61 -88.94
C LEU A 438 -2.72 48.54 -90.13
N ASP A 439 -2.21 49.78 -90.09
CA ASP A 439 -2.26 50.78 -91.16
C ASP A 439 -1.42 50.44 -92.40
N LYS A 440 -0.51 49.45 -92.29
CA LYS A 440 0.36 48.99 -93.38
C LYS A 440 -0.14 47.71 -94.05
N ILE A 441 -1.24 47.13 -93.58
CA ILE A 441 -1.88 45.96 -94.18
C ILE A 441 -2.97 46.47 -95.15
N PRO A 442 -2.94 46.10 -96.45
CA PRO A 442 -3.97 46.51 -97.41
C PRO A 442 -5.37 46.03 -96.98
N GLU A 443 -6.37 46.89 -97.15
CA GLU A 443 -7.76 46.61 -96.76
C GLU A 443 -8.29 45.39 -97.55
N GLY A 444 -8.53 44.27 -96.86
CA GLY A 444 -9.00 43.00 -97.45
C GLY A 444 -7.97 41.86 -97.50
N GLU A 445 -6.71 42.09 -97.13
CA GLU A 445 -5.70 41.03 -97.01
C GLU A 445 -5.68 40.39 -95.61
N GLU A 446 -5.22 39.13 -95.52
CA GLU A 446 -5.13 38.41 -94.24
C GLU A 446 -4.12 39.08 -93.29
N ASP A 447 -4.45 39.15 -92.00
CA ASP A 447 -3.52 39.61 -90.96
C ASP A 447 -2.32 38.65 -90.86
N ILE A 448 -1.16 39.13 -91.32
CA ILE A 448 0.10 38.38 -91.29
C ILE A 448 0.80 38.43 -89.93
N ASN A 449 0.29 39.20 -88.96
CA ASN A 449 0.83 39.21 -87.61
C ASN A 449 0.68 37.82 -86.95
N THR A 450 1.69 37.42 -86.17
CA THR A 450 1.65 36.12 -85.49
C THR A 450 0.85 36.14 -84.20
N ALA A 451 0.71 37.30 -83.55
CA ALA A 451 0.04 37.41 -82.26
C ALA A 451 -1.42 36.92 -82.24
N PRO A 452 -2.30 37.23 -83.21
CA PRO A 452 -3.65 36.68 -83.25
C PRO A 452 -3.69 35.14 -83.35
N LYS A 453 -2.78 34.55 -84.14
CA LYS A 453 -2.64 33.09 -84.30
C LYS A 453 -2.17 32.44 -82.99
N LYS A 454 -1.17 33.05 -82.32
CA LYS A 454 -0.65 32.59 -81.03
C LYS A 454 -1.69 32.69 -79.91
N ARG A 455 -2.43 33.80 -79.80
CA ARG A 455 -3.49 33.98 -78.79
C ARG A 455 -4.61 32.95 -78.97
N ALA A 456 -5.05 32.71 -80.21
CA ALA A 456 -6.04 31.68 -80.51
C ALA A 456 -5.55 30.29 -80.11
N ALA A 457 -4.32 29.92 -80.50
CA ALA A 457 -3.72 28.63 -80.14
C ALA A 457 -3.54 28.46 -78.62
N PHE A 458 -3.12 29.52 -77.91
CA PHE A 458 -3.01 29.50 -76.45
C PHE A 458 -4.38 29.27 -75.80
N LEU A 459 -5.42 30.01 -76.19
CA LEU A 459 -6.76 29.82 -75.63
C LEU A 459 -7.35 28.45 -75.96
N GLU A 460 -6.99 27.86 -77.11
CA GLU A 460 -7.43 26.52 -77.50
C GLU A 460 -6.91 25.42 -76.57
N ILE A 461 -5.67 25.52 -76.07
CA ILE A 461 -5.11 24.59 -75.08
C ILE A 461 -5.45 25.01 -73.64
N PHE A 462 -5.50 26.32 -73.37
CA PHE A 462 -5.62 26.85 -72.02
C PHE A 462 -7.05 26.86 -71.48
N LEU A 463 -8.09 27.11 -72.31
CA LEU A 463 -9.47 27.14 -71.81
C LEU A 463 -9.96 25.77 -71.28
N PRO A 464 -9.72 24.63 -71.95
CA PRO A 464 -10.01 23.31 -71.40
C PRO A 464 -9.25 23.02 -70.10
N TYR A 465 -7.95 23.34 -70.07
CA TYR A 465 -7.12 23.22 -68.86
C TYR A 465 -7.66 24.10 -67.71
N LEU A 466 -8.00 25.35 -67.99
CA LEU A 466 -8.56 26.31 -67.04
C LEU A 466 -9.86 25.79 -66.42
N ARG A 467 -10.80 25.30 -67.24
CA ARG A 467 -12.06 24.72 -66.74
C ARG A 467 -11.80 23.55 -65.80
N LYS A 468 -10.86 22.67 -66.13
CA LYS A 468 -10.47 21.52 -65.30
C LYS A 468 -9.91 21.98 -63.95
N GLU A 469 -8.95 22.90 -63.93
CA GLU A 469 -8.34 23.40 -62.68
C GLU A 469 -9.34 24.18 -61.81
N LEU A 470 -10.20 25.01 -62.42
CA LEU A 470 -11.26 25.73 -61.70
C LEU A 470 -12.31 24.77 -61.13
N SER A 471 -12.73 23.76 -61.91
CA SER A 471 -13.65 22.71 -61.45
C SER A 471 -13.06 21.95 -60.26
N TYR A 472 -11.77 21.59 -60.36
CA TYR A 472 -11.05 20.90 -59.30
C TYR A 472 -11.06 21.72 -58.00
N ARG A 473 -10.56 22.96 -58.04
CA ARG A 473 -10.53 23.86 -56.88
C ARG A 473 -11.94 24.09 -56.31
N PHE A 474 -12.93 24.32 -57.17
CA PHE A 474 -14.31 24.54 -56.75
C PHE A 474 -14.88 23.34 -55.99
N VAL A 475 -14.65 22.11 -56.47
CA VAL A 475 -15.08 20.89 -55.77
C VAL A 475 -14.39 20.78 -54.41
N ILE A 476 -13.05 20.91 -54.38
CA ILE A 476 -12.27 20.80 -53.13
C ILE A 476 -12.72 21.85 -52.10
N ASP A 477 -12.89 23.11 -52.49
CA ASP A 477 -13.29 24.19 -51.59
C ASP A 477 -14.70 23.98 -51.02
N ASN A 478 -15.66 23.51 -51.84
CA ASN A 478 -17.00 23.22 -51.36
C ASN A 478 -17.02 22.01 -50.41
N LEU A 479 -16.25 20.96 -50.71
CA LEU A 479 -16.13 19.79 -49.83
C LEU A 479 -15.40 20.14 -48.52
N SER A 480 -14.35 20.97 -48.59
CA SER A 480 -13.63 21.51 -47.43
C SER A 480 -14.55 22.30 -46.50
N ASN A 481 -15.33 23.23 -47.05
CA ASN A 481 -16.31 23.99 -46.28
C ASN A 481 -17.43 23.13 -45.69
N TYR A 482 -17.87 22.09 -46.42
CA TYR A 482 -18.92 21.18 -45.95
C TYR A 482 -18.47 20.34 -44.75
N VAL A 483 -17.22 19.87 -44.79
CA VAL A 483 -16.68 18.94 -43.80
C VAL A 483 -15.98 19.65 -42.64
N GLY A 484 -15.40 20.82 -42.87
CA GLY A 484 -14.63 21.59 -41.89
C GLY A 484 -13.15 21.22 -41.80
N LEU A 485 -12.56 20.66 -42.87
CA LEU A 485 -11.14 20.35 -42.97
C LEU A 485 -10.44 21.29 -43.97
N ASP A 486 -9.13 21.44 -43.89
CA ASP A 486 -8.38 22.25 -44.84
C ASP A 486 -8.41 21.64 -46.26
N ALA A 487 -8.30 22.51 -47.28
CA ALA A 487 -8.39 22.11 -48.68
C ALA A 487 -7.30 21.10 -49.09
N LYS A 488 -6.09 21.18 -48.52
CA LYS A 488 -5.00 20.25 -48.83
C LYS A 488 -5.33 18.85 -48.30
N THR A 489 -5.85 18.72 -47.10
CA THR A 489 -6.25 17.42 -46.54
C THR A 489 -7.43 16.82 -47.28
N ILE A 490 -8.43 17.63 -47.65
CA ILE A 490 -9.57 17.17 -48.46
C ILE A 490 -9.11 16.70 -49.83
N ASP A 491 -8.24 17.46 -50.48
CA ASP A 491 -7.63 17.09 -51.77
C ASP A 491 -7.04 15.68 -51.71
N VAL A 492 -6.19 15.40 -50.72
CA VAL A 492 -5.63 14.06 -50.50
C VAL A 492 -6.72 13.01 -50.31
N LEU A 493 -7.69 13.28 -49.43
CA LEU A 493 -8.75 12.33 -49.12
C LEU A 493 -9.56 11.95 -50.36
N VAL A 494 -9.96 12.91 -51.19
CA VAL A 494 -10.87 12.66 -52.31
C VAL A 494 -10.17 12.21 -53.59
N SER A 495 -8.90 12.58 -53.79
CA SER A 495 -8.15 12.29 -55.02
C SER A 495 -7.25 11.04 -54.91
N GLU A 496 -6.75 10.71 -53.71
CA GLU A 496 -5.77 9.65 -53.52
C GLU A 496 -6.27 8.51 -52.61
N VAL A 497 -7.00 8.84 -51.53
CA VAL A 497 -7.31 7.89 -50.44
C VAL A 497 -8.65 7.18 -50.61
N LEU A 498 -9.74 7.95 -50.71
CA LEU A 498 -11.09 7.43 -50.77
C LEU A 498 -11.43 7.03 -52.20
N LYS A 499 -11.77 5.74 -52.38
CA LYS A 499 -12.03 5.15 -53.69
C LYS A 499 -13.30 4.33 -53.64
N LEU A 500 -14.20 4.59 -54.58
CA LEU A 500 -15.49 3.91 -54.69
C LEU A 500 -15.72 3.42 -56.12
N GLY A 501 -16.66 2.48 -56.28
CA GLY A 501 -17.02 1.89 -57.57
C GLY A 501 -16.20 0.65 -57.94
N SER A 502 -16.54 0.06 -59.10
CA SER A 502 -15.86 -1.10 -59.68
C SER A 502 -15.57 -0.84 -61.15
N PRO A 503 -14.29 -0.57 -61.55
CA PRO A 503 -13.09 -0.53 -60.72
C PRO A 503 -13.05 0.67 -59.74
N ALA A 504 -12.31 0.53 -58.65
CA ALA A 504 -12.23 1.55 -57.60
C ALA A 504 -11.56 2.83 -58.14
N ALA A 505 -12.33 3.92 -58.18
CA ALA A 505 -11.88 5.23 -58.65
C ALA A 505 -11.92 6.26 -57.51
N PRO A 506 -11.04 7.28 -57.51
CA PRO A 506 -11.10 8.36 -56.54
C PRO A 506 -12.50 9.00 -56.49
N ILE A 507 -13.00 9.28 -55.29
CA ILE A 507 -14.34 9.86 -55.13
C ILE A 507 -14.45 11.25 -55.74
N TYR A 508 -13.34 11.97 -55.96
CA TYR A 508 -13.32 13.22 -56.74
C TYR A 508 -14.04 13.06 -58.09
N ASN A 509 -13.80 11.96 -58.81
CA ASN A 509 -14.40 11.71 -60.12
C ASN A 509 -15.94 11.65 -60.05
N ILE A 510 -16.48 11.19 -58.92
CA ILE A 510 -17.93 11.16 -58.69
C ILE A 510 -18.47 12.59 -58.63
N PHE A 511 -17.80 13.48 -57.91
CA PHE A 511 -18.21 14.89 -57.80
C PHE A 511 -18.02 15.66 -59.10
N GLU A 512 -16.95 15.40 -59.85
CA GLU A 512 -16.70 16.02 -61.16
C GLU A 512 -17.73 15.58 -62.21
N SER A 513 -18.05 14.28 -62.26
CA SER A 513 -19.01 13.72 -63.23
C SER A 513 -20.46 14.20 -63.05
N ILE A 514 -20.77 14.89 -61.96
CA ILE A 514 -22.08 15.54 -61.74
C ILE A 514 -22.43 16.46 -62.91
N LYS A 515 -21.46 17.15 -63.53
CA LYS A 515 -21.72 18.05 -64.66
C LYS A 515 -22.08 17.33 -65.96
N GLU A 516 -21.66 16.07 -66.11
CA GLU A 516 -21.95 15.26 -67.30
C GLU A 516 -23.39 14.70 -67.31
N SER A 517 -24.10 14.82 -66.18
CA SER A 517 -25.47 14.33 -65.98
C SER A 517 -26.53 15.02 -66.84
N THR A 518 -26.16 16.01 -67.65
CA THR A 518 -27.09 16.78 -68.50
C THR A 518 -27.27 16.26 -69.91
N LYS A 519 -26.78 15.10 -70.32
CA LYS A 519 -27.16 14.57 -71.65
C LYS A 519 -28.61 14.04 -71.59
N PRO A 520 -29.64 14.83 -71.96
CA PRO A 520 -31.04 14.49 -71.79
C PRO A 520 -31.46 13.77 -73.07
N VAL A 521 -30.82 12.62 -73.33
CA VAL A 521 -31.03 11.82 -74.55
C VAL A 521 -31.85 10.55 -74.24
N GLU A 522 -32.18 10.32 -72.97
CA GLU A 522 -32.96 9.15 -72.56
C GLU A 522 -34.44 9.51 -72.41
N ASN A 523 -35.31 8.63 -72.90
CA ASN A 523 -36.77 8.80 -72.91
C ASN A 523 -37.40 8.88 -71.50
N ASN A 524 -36.63 8.71 -70.42
CA ASN A 524 -37.09 8.67 -69.03
C ASN A 524 -36.14 9.47 -68.13
N TRP A 525 -36.56 10.65 -67.65
CA TRP A 525 -35.77 11.49 -66.74
C TRP A 525 -36.36 11.44 -65.32
N SER A 526 -35.49 11.38 -64.30
CA SER A 526 -35.88 11.40 -62.88
C SER A 526 -34.97 12.33 -62.10
N GLY A 527 -35.54 13.18 -61.24
CA GLY A 527 -34.79 14.12 -60.41
C GLY A 527 -35.68 15.01 -59.56
N TYR A 528 -35.14 16.13 -59.09
CA TYR A 528 -35.84 17.15 -58.33
C TYR A 528 -35.91 18.46 -59.12
N LEU A 529 -37.10 19.06 -59.10
CA LEU A 529 -37.41 20.40 -59.59
C LEU A 529 -37.38 21.39 -58.42
N ILE A 530 -36.71 22.52 -58.61
CA ILE A 530 -36.68 23.66 -57.69
C ILE A 530 -37.30 24.86 -58.41
N PRO A 531 -38.54 25.23 -58.08
CA PRO A 531 -39.18 26.42 -58.61
C PRO A 531 -38.42 27.68 -58.20
N SER A 532 -38.36 28.66 -59.08
CA SER A 532 -37.66 29.94 -58.86
C SER A 532 -38.48 30.95 -58.04
N ALA A 533 -39.80 30.79 -57.97
CA ALA A 533 -40.69 31.69 -57.25
C ALA A 533 -41.93 30.96 -56.72
N ASP A 534 -42.57 31.52 -55.70
CA ASP A 534 -43.86 31.07 -55.17
C ASP A 534 -44.99 31.44 -56.16
N THR A 535 -45.29 30.57 -57.12
CA THR A 535 -46.31 30.82 -58.16
C THR A 535 -46.92 29.52 -58.70
N ILE A 536 -47.97 29.65 -59.52
CA ILE A 536 -48.47 28.55 -60.33
C ILE A 536 -47.57 28.31 -61.54
N TYR A 537 -47.28 27.04 -61.82
CA TYR A 537 -46.51 26.58 -62.97
C TYR A 537 -47.39 25.74 -63.89
N THR A 538 -47.24 25.93 -65.19
CA THR A 538 -47.88 25.10 -66.23
C THR A 538 -46.78 24.44 -67.05
N PHE A 539 -46.81 23.11 -67.16
CA PHE A 539 -45.87 22.34 -67.97
C PHE A 539 -46.41 22.17 -69.39
N VAL A 540 -45.52 22.31 -70.37
CA VAL A 540 -45.84 22.19 -71.80
C VAL A 540 -44.86 21.22 -72.43
N VAL A 541 -45.35 20.13 -73.02
CA VAL A 541 -44.53 19.14 -73.73
C VAL A 541 -44.71 19.31 -75.23
N LYS A 542 -43.63 19.55 -75.97
CA LYS A 542 -43.64 19.74 -77.43
C LYS A 542 -43.10 18.49 -78.14
N LYS A 543 -43.41 18.31 -79.43
CA LYS A 543 -42.87 17.20 -80.25
C LYS A 543 -43.13 15.80 -79.66
N SER A 544 -44.30 15.58 -79.07
CA SER A 544 -44.70 14.28 -78.54
C SER A 544 -45.99 13.80 -79.20
N ASP A 545 -45.94 12.64 -79.87
CA ASP A 545 -47.07 12.05 -80.61
C ASP A 545 -48.03 11.29 -79.69
N THR A 546 -47.63 10.99 -78.46
CA THR A 546 -48.40 10.27 -77.43
C THR A 546 -48.64 11.17 -76.22
N LYS A 547 -49.69 10.89 -75.42
CA LYS A 547 -49.96 11.65 -74.18
C LYS A 547 -48.74 11.51 -73.25
N PRO A 548 -48.08 12.61 -72.85
CA PRO A 548 -46.90 12.54 -72.00
C PRO A 548 -47.26 12.10 -70.58
N SER A 549 -46.38 11.30 -69.97
CA SER A 549 -46.48 10.91 -68.55
C SER A 549 -45.41 11.65 -67.75
N VAL A 550 -45.82 12.68 -67.02
CA VAL A 550 -44.96 13.45 -66.11
C VAL A 550 -45.57 13.41 -64.72
N SER A 551 -44.78 13.13 -63.69
CA SER A 551 -45.23 13.15 -62.30
C SER A 551 -44.44 14.12 -61.44
N VAL A 552 -45.10 14.76 -60.48
CA VAL A 552 -44.49 15.63 -59.47
C VAL A 552 -44.85 15.09 -58.08
N ASP A 553 -43.84 14.81 -57.25
CA ASP A 553 -43.95 14.13 -55.95
C ASP A 553 -44.74 12.80 -55.98
N GLY A 554 -44.71 12.11 -57.13
CA GLY A 554 -45.42 10.85 -57.35
C GLY A 554 -46.87 11.00 -57.84
N GLU A 555 -47.38 12.23 -57.97
CA GLU A 555 -48.69 12.49 -58.59
C GLU A 555 -48.52 12.76 -60.08
N THR A 556 -49.20 11.96 -60.92
CA THR A 556 -49.18 12.14 -62.38
C THR A 556 -49.94 13.40 -62.77
N ILE A 557 -49.31 14.25 -63.56
CA ILE A 557 -49.88 15.48 -64.09
C ILE A 557 -50.74 15.13 -65.32
N ASP A 558 -51.98 15.60 -65.33
CA ASP A 558 -52.84 15.49 -66.51
C ASP A 558 -52.49 16.52 -67.58
N PHE A 559 -52.36 16.04 -68.82
CA PHE A 559 -52.10 16.84 -70.01
C PHE A 559 -53.26 16.78 -71.01
N THR A 560 -53.57 17.93 -71.62
CA THR A 560 -54.52 18.09 -72.72
C THR A 560 -53.78 18.45 -74.01
N ALA A 561 -54.09 17.75 -75.11
CA ALA A 561 -53.52 18.05 -76.43
C ALA A 561 -54.02 19.42 -76.94
N GLN A 562 -53.15 20.14 -77.62
CA GLN A 562 -53.49 21.36 -78.33
C GLN A 562 -54.07 21.04 -79.72
N ASP A 563 -55.06 21.80 -80.18
CA ASP A 563 -55.73 21.55 -81.46
C ASP A 563 -54.80 21.76 -82.68
N ASP A 564 -53.85 22.69 -82.60
CA ASP A 564 -52.81 22.96 -83.61
C ASP A 564 -51.58 23.62 -82.94
N PRO A 565 -50.38 23.01 -82.98
CA PRO A 565 -50.04 21.71 -83.55
C PRO A 565 -50.42 20.52 -82.65
N THR A 566 -50.76 19.37 -83.24
CA THR A 566 -51.23 18.16 -82.53
C THR A 566 -50.14 17.44 -81.72
N ASN A 567 -48.91 17.93 -81.74
CA ASN A 567 -47.76 17.37 -81.02
C ASN A 567 -47.33 18.23 -79.82
N GLU A 568 -48.23 19.09 -79.32
CA GLU A 568 -48.05 19.92 -78.13
C GLU A 568 -49.11 19.62 -77.06
N TRP A 569 -48.67 19.39 -75.82
CA TRP A 569 -49.50 18.97 -74.70
C TRP A 569 -49.34 19.93 -73.52
N TRP A 570 -50.44 20.39 -72.95
CA TRP A 570 -50.46 21.37 -71.85
C TRP A 570 -51.00 20.75 -70.57
N SER A 571 -50.32 20.98 -69.45
CA SER A 571 -50.80 20.53 -68.14
C SER A 571 -51.85 21.46 -67.55
N ILE A 572 -52.55 20.98 -66.52
CA ILE A 572 -53.18 21.87 -65.53
C ILE A 572 -52.11 22.72 -64.80
N SER A 573 -52.48 23.92 -64.33
CA SER A 573 -51.57 24.76 -63.54
C SER A 573 -51.45 24.23 -62.11
N ILE A 574 -50.22 24.04 -61.63
CA ILE A 574 -49.91 23.47 -60.32
C ILE A 574 -49.23 24.55 -59.46
N PRO A 575 -49.68 24.78 -58.21
CA PRO A 575 -49.01 25.71 -57.30
C PRO A 575 -47.70 25.12 -56.80
N LEU A 576 -46.58 25.79 -57.05
CA LEU A 576 -45.27 25.38 -56.56
C LEU A 576 -44.61 26.52 -55.77
N LEU A 577 -43.96 26.14 -54.67
CA LEU A 577 -43.22 27.06 -53.80
C LEU A 577 -41.76 27.20 -54.27
N GLY A 578 -41.30 28.44 -54.39
CA GLY A 578 -39.94 28.83 -54.70
C GLY A 578 -38.95 28.26 -53.69
N GLY A 579 -37.87 27.66 -54.18
CA GLY A 579 -36.82 27.08 -53.34
C GLY A 579 -37.19 25.76 -52.64
N LYS A 580 -38.41 25.22 -52.81
CA LYS A 580 -38.78 23.88 -52.35
C LYS A 580 -38.43 22.84 -53.42
N LEU A 581 -37.91 21.68 -52.99
CA LEU A 581 -37.62 20.53 -53.86
C LEU A 581 -38.89 19.72 -54.11
N TYR A 582 -39.19 19.43 -55.37
CA TYR A 582 -40.27 18.54 -55.80
C TYR A 582 -39.69 17.43 -56.68
N LYS A 583 -40.02 16.16 -56.42
CA LYS A 583 -39.52 15.05 -57.25
C LYS A 583 -40.24 15.04 -58.59
N LEU A 584 -39.54 15.18 -59.69
CA LEU A 584 -40.09 15.19 -61.06
C LEU A 584 -39.63 13.94 -61.80
N THR A 585 -40.57 13.18 -62.37
CA THR A 585 -40.27 11.99 -63.19
C THR A 585 -40.98 12.06 -64.54
N THR A 586 -40.31 11.66 -65.61
CA THR A 586 -40.86 11.58 -66.97
C THR A 586 -40.76 10.15 -67.49
N THR A 587 -41.79 9.70 -68.20
CA THR A 587 -41.81 8.39 -68.85
C THR A 587 -42.18 8.56 -70.32
N ASP A 588 -41.39 7.96 -71.22
CA ASP A 588 -41.56 7.98 -72.68
C ASP A 588 -41.52 9.39 -73.33
N VAL A 589 -40.85 10.35 -72.68
CA VAL A 589 -40.71 11.75 -73.16
C VAL A 589 -39.28 12.24 -72.93
N GLU A 590 -38.63 12.70 -73.99
CA GLU A 590 -37.32 13.37 -73.90
C GLU A 590 -37.44 14.68 -73.10
N PHE A 591 -36.63 14.85 -72.05
CA PHE A 591 -36.71 16.01 -71.16
C PHE A 591 -36.53 17.37 -71.88
N LYS A 592 -35.70 17.43 -72.93
CA LYS A 592 -35.48 18.65 -73.75
C LYS A 592 -36.75 19.21 -74.40
N ASN A 593 -37.79 18.38 -74.49
CA ASN A 593 -39.08 18.71 -75.07
C ASN A 593 -40.10 19.21 -74.01
N ILE A 594 -39.70 19.30 -72.74
CA ILE A 594 -40.53 19.78 -71.64
C ILE A 594 -40.17 21.25 -71.33
N PHE A 595 -41.20 22.09 -71.34
CA PHE A 595 -41.14 23.52 -71.09
C PHE A 595 -42.04 23.85 -69.91
N TRP A 596 -41.78 25.00 -69.27
CA TRP A 596 -42.65 25.52 -68.23
C TRP A 596 -43.08 26.96 -68.53
N LYS A 597 -44.18 27.37 -67.91
CA LYS A 597 -44.71 28.73 -67.98
C LYS A 597 -45.23 29.15 -66.61
N THR A 598 -44.86 30.35 -66.19
CA THR A 598 -45.48 31.05 -65.06
C THR A 598 -46.38 32.17 -65.58
N PRO A 599 -47.28 32.76 -64.77
CA PRO A 599 -48.10 33.89 -65.19
C PRO A 599 -47.28 35.10 -65.68
N ALA A 600 -46.06 35.26 -65.16
CA ALA A 600 -45.17 36.36 -65.47
C ALA A 600 -44.11 36.04 -66.54
N SER A 601 -44.09 34.83 -67.11
CA SER A 601 -43.05 34.40 -68.07
C SER A 601 -43.64 33.87 -69.37
N LEU A 602 -42.86 34.00 -70.46
CA LEU A 602 -43.09 33.25 -71.69
C LEU A 602 -42.79 31.75 -71.46
N ILE A 603 -43.27 30.90 -72.38
CA ILE A 603 -42.91 29.48 -72.40
C ILE A 603 -41.39 29.39 -72.57
N SER A 604 -40.72 28.82 -71.59
CA SER A 604 -39.27 28.64 -71.61
C SER A 604 -38.94 27.18 -71.32
N PRO A 605 -37.79 26.67 -71.81
CA PRO A 605 -37.27 25.41 -71.29
C PRO A 605 -37.07 25.54 -69.78
N ILE A 606 -37.18 24.43 -69.06
CA ILE A 606 -36.85 24.40 -67.64
C ILE A 606 -35.33 24.62 -67.55
N PRO A 607 -34.85 25.68 -66.89
CA PRO A 607 -33.42 25.94 -66.79
C PRO A 607 -32.75 24.84 -65.96
N SER A 608 -31.51 24.47 -66.32
CA SER A 608 -30.70 23.51 -65.54
C SER A 608 -30.54 23.94 -64.07
N SER A 609 -30.52 25.25 -63.80
CA SER A 609 -30.50 25.80 -62.44
C SER A 609 -31.75 25.44 -61.61
N ALA A 610 -32.87 25.09 -62.23
CA ALA A 610 -34.08 24.62 -61.54
C ALA A 610 -34.12 23.09 -61.37
N LEU A 611 -33.08 22.35 -61.76
CA LEU A 611 -33.09 20.88 -61.79
C LEU A 611 -31.92 20.29 -61.00
N ILE A 612 -32.16 19.14 -60.38
CA ILE A 612 -31.16 18.24 -59.79
C ILE A 612 -31.49 16.82 -60.27
N PRO A 613 -30.64 16.16 -61.07
CA PRO A 613 -30.88 14.77 -61.45
C PRO A 613 -30.84 13.82 -60.25
N ASP A 614 -31.71 12.79 -60.22
CA ASP A 614 -31.72 11.79 -59.13
C ASP A 614 -30.36 11.08 -59.04
N PHE A 615 -29.73 10.85 -60.20
CA PHE A 615 -28.41 10.25 -60.31
C PHE A 615 -27.32 11.00 -59.55
N ALA A 616 -27.39 12.35 -59.52
CA ALA A 616 -26.44 13.17 -58.77
C ALA A 616 -26.56 12.91 -57.26
N SER A 617 -27.77 12.66 -56.75
CA SER A 617 -27.97 12.31 -55.35
C SER A 617 -27.54 10.87 -55.03
N THR A 618 -27.87 9.90 -55.89
CA THR A 618 -27.58 8.48 -55.66
C THR A 618 -26.10 8.14 -55.72
N LEU A 619 -25.31 8.89 -56.51
CA LEU A 619 -23.85 8.71 -56.53
C LEU A 619 -23.13 9.54 -55.46
N CYS A 620 -23.61 10.75 -55.16
CA CYS A 620 -22.97 11.60 -54.15
C CYS A 620 -23.18 11.07 -52.73
N GLU A 621 -24.31 10.43 -52.44
CA GLU A 621 -24.63 9.91 -51.10
C GLU A 621 -23.53 8.99 -50.54
N PRO A 622 -23.15 7.88 -51.20
CA PRO A 622 -22.08 7.02 -50.68
C PRO A 622 -20.71 7.72 -50.62
N ALA A 623 -20.43 8.63 -51.56
CA ALA A 623 -19.19 9.40 -51.58
C ALA A 623 -19.09 10.39 -50.40
N LEU A 624 -20.20 11.07 -50.07
CA LEU A 624 -20.28 12.01 -48.95
C LEU A 624 -20.29 11.30 -47.60
N ILE A 625 -20.94 10.13 -47.50
CA ILE A 625 -20.89 9.29 -46.30
C ILE A 625 -19.44 8.85 -46.05
N SER A 626 -18.75 8.32 -47.06
CA SER A 626 -17.33 7.91 -46.97
C SER A 626 -16.43 9.08 -46.56
N LEU A 627 -16.60 10.24 -47.22
CA LEU A 627 -15.86 11.45 -46.88
C LEU A 627 -16.13 11.92 -45.44
N LYS A 628 -17.39 11.88 -44.99
CA LYS A 628 -17.75 12.29 -43.62
C LYS A 628 -17.10 11.40 -42.56
N LYS A 629 -17.10 10.07 -42.77
CA LYS A 629 -16.45 9.12 -41.87
C LYS A 629 -14.94 9.33 -41.80
N ALA A 630 -14.27 9.41 -42.95
CA ALA A 630 -12.83 9.65 -43.00
C ALA A 630 -12.47 11.01 -42.38
N ALA A 631 -13.30 12.02 -42.58
CA ALA A 631 -13.06 13.33 -41.99
C ALA A 631 -13.27 13.37 -40.47
N MET A 632 -14.24 12.62 -39.93
CA MET A 632 -14.39 12.47 -38.47
C MET A 632 -13.13 11.85 -37.87
N LEU A 633 -12.55 10.85 -38.52
CA LEU A 633 -11.29 10.24 -38.11
C LEU A 633 -10.12 11.24 -38.15
N VAL A 634 -9.95 11.92 -39.28
CA VAL A 634 -8.86 12.89 -39.52
C VAL A 634 -8.95 14.11 -38.59
N SER A 635 -10.15 14.65 -38.37
CA SER A 635 -10.36 15.79 -37.47
C SER A 635 -10.16 15.44 -36.00
N THR A 636 -10.63 14.26 -35.55
CA THR A 636 -10.48 13.85 -34.15
C THR A 636 -9.00 13.58 -33.80
N PHE A 637 -8.25 13.00 -34.74
CA PHE A 637 -6.81 12.77 -34.56
C PHE A 637 -5.92 13.93 -34.99
N ASP A 638 -6.49 15.00 -35.54
CA ASP A 638 -5.77 16.15 -36.10
C ASP A 638 -4.64 15.71 -37.06
N LEU A 639 -4.99 14.88 -38.05
CA LEU A 639 -4.03 14.37 -39.03
C LEU A 639 -3.84 15.37 -40.17
N SER A 640 -2.59 15.73 -40.44
CA SER A 640 -2.23 16.57 -41.59
C SER A 640 -2.29 15.80 -42.91
N ALA A 641 -2.42 16.53 -44.01
CA ALA A 641 -2.39 15.96 -45.37
C ALA A 641 -1.15 15.08 -45.62
N ASP A 642 0.01 15.48 -45.11
CA ASP A 642 1.27 14.75 -45.32
C ASP A 642 1.31 13.45 -44.48
N GLU A 643 0.72 13.44 -43.28
CA GLU A 643 0.53 12.22 -42.47
C GLU A 643 -0.44 11.24 -43.14
N VAL A 644 -1.57 11.74 -43.66
CA VAL A 644 -2.54 10.91 -44.37
C VAL A 644 -1.89 10.24 -45.60
N LYS A 645 -1.14 11.01 -46.40
CA LYS A 645 -0.39 10.45 -47.55
C LYS A 645 0.59 9.38 -47.10
N PHE A 646 1.35 9.65 -46.04
CA PHE A 646 2.34 8.70 -45.51
C PHE A 646 1.69 7.39 -45.07
N LEU A 647 0.60 7.47 -44.29
CA LEU A 647 -0.13 6.31 -43.78
C LEU A 647 -0.72 5.46 -44.92
N VAL A 648 -1.19 6.08 -45.99
CA VAL A 648 -1.75 5.38 -47.17
C VAL A 648 -0.65 4.74 -48.01
N LEU A 649 0.48 5.42 -48.19
CA LEU A 649 1.64 4.90 -48.91
C LEU A 649 2.22 3.65 -48.23
N HIS A 650 2.27 3.67 -46.89
CA HIS A 650 2.86 2.60 -46.07
C HIS A 650 1.81 1.75 -45.32
N LYS A 651 0.58 1.67 -45.83
CA LYS A 651 -0.57 1.03 -45.14
C LYS A 651 -0.32 -0.41 -44.66
N THR A 652 0.57 -1.16 -45.31
CA THR A 652 0.94 -2.53 -44.92
C THR A 652 1.58 -2.60 -43.53
N GLU A 653 2.28 -1.54 -43.10
CA GLU A 653 2.96 -1.43 -41.80
C GLU A 653 1.99 -1.00 -40.67
N PHE A 654 0.80 -0.52 -41.06
CA PHE A 654 -0.30 -0.07 -40.21
C PHE A 654 -1.53 -0.99 -40.30
N ASP A 655 -1.30 -2.31 -40.41
CA ASP A 655 -2.37 -3.33 -40.43
C ASP A 655 -3.34 -3.18 -41.62
N ASN A 656 -2.78 -2.85 -42.79
CA ASN A 656 -3.52 -2.57 -44.02
C ASN A 656 -4.61 -1.50 -43.85
N LEU A 657 -4.25 -0.39 -43.20
CA LEU A 657 -5.15 0.74 -42.93
C LEU A 657 -5.97 1.12 -44.16
N ASP A 658 -7.30 1.10 -44.01
CA ASP A 658 -8.26 1.49 -45.04
C ASP A 658 -9.23 2.53 -44.49
N PHE A 659 -9.17 3.74 -45.02
CA PHE A 659 -10.07 4.83 -44.65
C PHE A 659 -11.51 4.63 -45.14
N ASN A 660 -11.75 3.72 -46.11
CA ASN A 660 -13.11 3.39 -46.56
C ASN A 660 -13.80 2.36 -45.66
N ALA A 661 -13.02 1.50 -45.00
CA ALA A 661 -13.50 0.37 -44.20
C ALA A 661 -12.60 0.12 -42.99
N LEU A 662 -12.64 1.06 -42.04
CA LEU A 662 -11.78 1.03 -40.86
C LEU A 662 -12.13 -0.12 -39.91
N THR A 663 -11.13 -0.83 -39.40
CA THR A 663 -11.32 -1.85 -38.34
C THR A 663 -10.99 -1.32 -36.95
N PRO A 664 -11.50 -1.95 -35.85
CA PRO A 664 -11.15 -1.54 -34.49
C PRO A 664 -9.65 -1.60 -34.20
N MET A 665 -8.93 -2.58 -34.75
CA MET A 665 -7.48 -2.71 -34.57
C MET A 665 -6.73 -1.56 -35.27
N GLN A 666 -7.13 -1.21 -36.49
CA GLN A 666 -6.55 -0.09 -37.23
C GLN A 666 -6.74 1.24 -36.51
N LEU A 667 -7.91 1.46 -35.90
CA LEU A 667 -8.16 2.63 -35.07
C LEU A 667 -7.21 2.69 -33.86
N LEU A 668 -7.01 1.57 -33.15
CA LEU A 668 -6.08 1.52 -32.02
C LEU A 668 -4.63 1.76 -32.46
N ARG A 669 -4.21 1.23 -33.61
CA ARG A 669 -2.89 1.49 -34.21
C ARG A 669 -2.71 2.97 -34.53
N LEU A 670 -3.73 3.60 -35.14
CA LEU A 670 -3.71 5.01 -35.47
C LEU A 670 -3.70 5.89 -34.21
N GLY A 671 -4.51 5.55 -33.20
CA GLY A 671 -4.49 6.21 -31.91
C GLY A 671 -3.15 6.09 -31.20
N ALA A 672 -2.49 4.92 -31.29
CA ALA A 672 -1.14 4.72 -30.76
C ALA A 672 -0.10 5.60 -31.48
N TYR A 673 -0.19 5.72 -32.82
CA TYR A 673 0.66 6.62 -33.60
C TYR A 673 0.47 8.08 -33.19
N VAL A 674 -0.78 8.53 -33.05
CA VAL A 674 -1.11 9.90 -32.65
C VAL A 674 -0.68 10.18 -31.21
N THR A 675 -0.83 9.21 -30.30
CA THR A 675 -0.36 9.30 -28.92
C THR A 675 1.15 9.46 -28.87
N LEU A 676 1.89 8.65 -29.65
CA LEU A 676 3.33 8.80 -29.79
C LEU A 676 3.66 10.21 -30.31
N ARG A 677 3.09 10.62 -31.45
CA ARG A 677 3.30 11.94 -32.06
C ARG A 677 3.09 13.07 -31.05
N ASN A 678 1.97 13.05 -30.33
CA ASN A 678 1.60 14.10 -29.38
C ASN A 678 2.46 14.08 -28.11
N SER A 679 3.06 12.93 -27.76
CA SER A 679 3.97 12.79 -26.62
C SER A 679 5.40 13.28 -26.90
N LEU A 680 5.76 13.47 -28.17
CA LEU A 680 7.11 13.87 -28.56
C LEU A 680 7.33 15.37 -28.37
N PRO A 681 8.53 15.79 -27.94
CA PRO A 681 8.86 17.21 -27.82
C PRO A 681 8.94 17.88 -29.19
N GLN A 682 8.89 19.22 -29.23
CA GLN A 682 9.28 19.99 -30.41
C GLN A 682 10.79 19.90 -30.62
N GLY A 683 11.23 18.75 -31.14
CA GLY A 683 12.64 18.40 -31.37
C GLY A 683 13.20 18.98 -32.66
N LYS A 684 14.39 18.48 -33.06
CA LYS A 684 15.06 18.90 -34.30
C LYS A 684 14.36 18.35 -35.55
N ILE A 685 13.68 17.21 -35.41
CA ILE A 685 12.93 16.51 -36.44
C ILE A 685 11.57 16.12 -35.88
N ASN A 686 10.55 16.05 -36.73
CA ASN A 686 9.25 15.51 -36.36
C ASN A 686 9.17 13.99 -36.67
N ILE A 687 8.07 13.34 -36.25
CA ILE A 687 7.87 11.90 -36.45
C ILE A 687 7.84 11.51 -37.93
N LEU A 688 7.29 12.35 -38.81
CA LEU A 688 7.27 12.09 -40.26
C LEU A 688 8.66 12.20 -40.87
N ASP A 689 9.47 13.17 -40.47
CA ASP A 689 10.86 13.31 -40.92
C ASP A 689 11.68 12.07 -40.53
N PHE A 690 11.47 11.59 -39.30
CA PHE A 690 12.10 10.37 -38.80
C PHE A 690 11.66 9.14 -39.62
N LEU A 691 10.36 8.91 -39.76
CA LEU A 691 9.84 7.75 -40.50
C LEU A 691 10.29 7.79 -41.97
N ASN A 692 10.16 8.94 -42.65
CA ASN A 692 10.64 9.11 -44.02
C ASN A 692 12.15 8.84 -44.15
N TRP A 693 12.94 9.16 -43.13
CA TRP A 693 14.36 8.80 -43.09
C TRP A 693 14.55 7.30 -42.95
N VAL A 694 13.83 6.62 -42.04
CA VAL A 694 13.93 5.16 -41.84
C VAL A 694 13.66 4.40 -43.14
N TYR A 695 12.63 4.79 -43.91
CA TYR A 695 12.30 4.14 -45.19
C TYR A 695 13.32 4.40 -46.32
N LYS A 696 14.13 5.47 -46.23
CA LYS A 696 15.12 5.84 -47.26
C LYS A 696 16.54 5.42 -46.89
N ALA A 697 16.84 5.30 -45.61
CA ALA A 697 18.17 4.99 -45.10
C ALA A 697 18.55 3.54 -45.40
N SER A 698 19.83 3.32 -45.67
CA SER A 698 20.40 1.98 -45.88
C SER A 698 21.44 1.60 -44.83
N ASP A 699 21.73 2.48 -43.87
CA ASP A 699 22.71 2.27 -42.81
C ASP A 699 22.11 2.59 -41.42
N GLU A 700 22.33 1.68 -40.48
CA GLU A 700 21.81 1.70 -39.11
C GLU A 700 22.63 2.59 -38.17
N THR A 701 23.84 3.02 -38.57
CA THR A 701 24.77 3.79 -37.71
C THR A 701 24.16 5.07 -37.12
N MET A 702 23.25 5.73 -37.84
CA MET A 702 22.62 6.98 -37.40
C MET A 702 21.32 6.77 -36.62
N LEU A 703 20.84 5.54 -36.44
CA LEU A 703 19.53 5.24 -35.85
C LEU A 703 19.38 5.83 -34.44
N ILE A 704 20.37 5.62 -33.58
CA ILE A 704 20.33 6.09 -32.19
C ILE A 704 20.32 7.62 -32.12
N GLN A 705 21.14 8.27 -32.96
CA GLN A 705 21.17 9.72 -33.08
C GLN A 705 19.83 10.27 -33.57
N LYS A 706 19.19 9.61 -34.55
CA LYS A 706 17.89 10.02 -35.09
C LYS A 706 16.76 9.81 -34.09
N ILE A 707 16.74 8.71 -33.35
CA ILE A 707 15.79 8.50 -32.24
C ILE A 707 15.98 9.59 -31.17
N THR A 708 17.23 9.93 -30.85
CA THR A 708 17.55 11.00 -29.89
C THR A 708 17.09 12.37 -30.38
N ASP A 709 17.32 12.70 -31.66
CA ASP A 709 16.89 13.98 -32.25
C ASP A 709 15.35 14.13 -32.30
N LEU A 710 14.62 13.00 -32.39
CA LEU A 710 13.16 12.93 -32.34
C LEU A 710 12.60 13.03 -30.91
N THR A 711 13.18 12.26 -29.98
CA THR A 711 12.58 11.99 -28.65
C THR A 711 13.20 12.79 -27.50
N THR A 712 14.42 13.29 -27.68
CA THR A 712 15.29 13.85 -26.62
C THR A 712 15.69 12.86 -25.51
N TRP A 713 15.42 11.57 -25.68
CA TRP A 713 15.85 10.54 -24.73
C TRP A 713 17.37 10.39 -24.71
N LYS A 714 17.91 9.93 -23.57
CA LYS A 714 19.37 9.75 -23.42
C LYS A 714 19.88 8.64 -24.32
N ILE A 715 20.95 8.92 -25.07
CA ILE A 715 21.63 7.96 -25.97
C ILE A 715 21.95 6.65 -25.25
N GLU A 716 22.54 6.71 -24.05
CA GLU A 716 22.89 5.52 -23.27
C GLU A 716 21.68 4.61 -22.97
N HIS A 717 20.52 5.21 -22.67
CA HIS A 717 19.32 4.43 -22.38
C HIS A 717 18.75 3.77 -23.63
N ILE A 718 18.77 4.47 -24.77
CA ILE A 718 18.35 3.92 -26.05
C ILE A 718 19.28 2.75 -26.43
N GLU A 719 20.60 2.96 -26.37
CA GLU A 719 21.63 1.95 -26.64
C GLU A 719 21.38 0.66 -25.85
N LYS A 720 21.14 0.79 -24.53
CA LYS A 720 20.79 -0.36 -23.68
C LYS A 720 19.51 -1.03 -24.16
N LEU A 721 18.39 -0.31 -24.30
CA LEU A 721 17.10 -0.93 -24.59
C LEU A 721 17.04 -1.64 -25.95
N ILE A 722 17.69 -1.09 -26.98
CA ILE A 722 17.66 -1.69 -28.32
C ILE A 722 18.59 -2.89 -28.48
N ALA A 723 19.56 -3.06 -27.56
CA ALA A 723 20.60 -4.06 -27.64
C ALA A 723 20.07 -5.50 -27.71
N PRO A 724 20.84 -6.45 -28.28
CA PRO A 724 20.42 -7.84 -28.46
C PRO A 724 20.08 -8.59 -27.16
N ASN A 725 20.68 -8.20 -26.03
CA ASN A 725 20.41 -8.75 -24.71
C ASN A 725 19.10 -8.27 -24.08
N HIS A 726 18.42 -7.28 -24.69
CA HIS A 726 17.17 -6.71 -24.22
C HIS A 726 16.04 -6.88 -25.25
N TYR A 727 15.58 -5.79 -25.90
CA TYR A 727 14.48 -5.89 -26.86
C TYR A 727 14.90 -6.35 -28.25
N ASN A 728 16.20 -6.33 -28.56
CA ASN A 728 16.76 -6.77 -29.84
C ASN A 728 16.05 -6.10 -31.05
N ILE A 729 16.07 -4.76 -31.08
CA ILE A 729 15.40 -3.92 -32.09
C ILE A 729 16.40 -2.92 -32.70
N THR A 730 17.49 -3.44 -33.23
CA THR A 730 18.58 -2.63 -33.81
C THR A 730 18.37 -2.30 -35.29
N LYS A 731 17.40 -2.95 -35.95
CA LYS A 731 17.19 -2.81 -37.40
C LYS A 731 16.33 -1.61 -37.74
N LEU A 732 16.55 -1.00 -38.90
CA LEU A 732 15.68 0.09 -39.40
C LEU A 732 14.22 -0.37 -39.57
N GLU A 733 14.00 -1.61 -40.02
CA GLU A 733 12.66 -2.20 -40.23
C GLU A 733 11.81 -2.22 -38.95
N ASP A 734 12.44 -2.32 -37.77
CA ASP A 734 11.74 -2.28 -36.48
C ASP A 734 11.03 -0.93 -36.25
N TYR A 735 11.48 0.14 -36.90
CA TYR A 735 10.99 1.52 -36.73
C TYR A 735 10.17 2.03 -37.92
N HIS A 736 9.70 1.13 -38.80
CA HIS A 736 8.73 1.46 -39.86
C HIS A 736 7.39 1.96 -39.29
N ASN A 737 7.09 1.66 -38.03
CA ASN A 737 5.86 2.03 -37.36
C ASN A 737 6.09 2.42 -35.88
N GLU A 738 5.02 2.84 -35.22
CA GLU A 738 5.04 3.39 -33.87
C GLU A 738 5.35 2.36 -32.77
N LYS A 739 5.15 1.06 -33.01
CA LYS A 739 5.11 0.02 -31.96
C LYS A 739 6.38 -0.04 -31.13
N LYS A 740 7.54 -0.02 -31.78
CA LYS A 740 8.82 -0.17 -31.07
C LYS A 740 9.23 1.10 -30.34
N LEU A 741 8.92 2.27 -30.90
CA LEU A 741 9.13 3.55 -30.21
C LEU A 741 8.25 3.66 -28.96
N LEU A 742 6.97 3.27 -29.05
CA LEU A 742 6.10 3.20 -27.87
C LEU A 742 6.62 2.20 -26.83
N LYS A 743 7.08 1.02 -27.26
CA LYS A 743 7.69 0.03 -26.35
C LYS A 743 8.92 0.60 -25.63
N LEU A 744 9.76 1.36 -26.33
CA LEU A 744 10.88 2.06 -25.71
C LEU A 744 10.42 3.14 -24.73
N GLN A 745 9.39 3.93 -25.09
CA GLN A 745 8.81 4.95 -24.22
C GLN A 745 8.26 4.35 -22.92
N GLU A 746 7.51 3.25 -23.01
CA GLU A 746 6.96 2.53 -21.85
C GLU A 746 8.10 2.01 -20.95
N ALA A 747 9.13 1.40 -21.53
CA ALA A 747 10.28 0.91 -20.79
C ALA A 747 11.05 2.04 -20.07
N LEU A 748 11.23 3.18 -20.74
CA LEU A 748 11.85 4.37 -20.15
C LEU A 748 10.99 4.94 -19.02
N SER A 749 9.67 4.97 -19.17
CA SER A 749 8.78 5.42 -18.10
C SER A 749 8.91 4.57 -16.83
N VAL A 750 9.09 3.25 -16.98
CA VAL A 750 9.36 2.33 -15.88
C VAL A 750 10.75 2.58 -15.30
N ALA A 751 11.77 2.73 -16.15
CA ALA A 751 13.13 2.99 -15.73
C ALA A 751 13.27 4.31 -14.96
N ASP A 752 12.61 5.38 -15.41
CA ASP A 752 12.62 6.69 -14.75
C ASP A 752 11.83 6.67 -13.43
N LYS A 753 10.68 5.98 -13.39
CA LYS A 753 9.88 5.81 -12.17
C LYS A 753 10.63 5.01 -11.10
N ILE A 754 11.30 3.93 -11.50
CA ILE A 754 12.07 3.10 -10.58
C ILE A 754 13.44 3.75 -10.29
N GLY A 755 13.98 4.57 -11.19
CA GLY A 755 15.26 5.28 -11.05
C GLY A 755 16.45 4.34 -10.86
N ILE A 756 16.50 3.25 -11.62
CA ILE A 756 17.56 2.22 -11.59
C ILE A 756 18.04 1.97 -13.03
N ASP A 757 19.28 1.50 -13.15
CA ASP A 757 19.88 1.10 -14.41
C ASP A 757 19.04 0.05 -15.17
N ILE A 758 18.97 0.18 -16.49
CA ILE A 758 18.11 -0.64 -17.36
C ILE A 758 18.53 -2.10 -17.36
N ASP A 759 19.84 -2.43 -17.34
CA ASP A 759 20.32 -3.81 -17.35
C ASP A 759 19.79 -4.56 -16.11
N LEU A 760 19.81 -3.89 -14.94
CA LEU A 760 19.28 -4.45 -13.70
C LEU A 760 17.78 -4.70 -13.75
N LEU A 761 17.00 -3.85 -14.41
CA LEU A 761 15.55 -4.04 -14.53
C LEU A 761 15.21 -5.29 -15.35
N PHE A 762 15.97 -5.58 -16.41
CA PHE A 762 15.80 -6.82 -17.18
C PHE A 762 16.21 -8.04 -16.35
N ASP A 763 17.30 -7.97 -15.59
CA ASP A 763 17.70 -9.05 -14.68
C ASP A 763 16.61 -9.34 -13.63
N TRP A 764 15.94 -8.31 -13.12
CA TRP A 764 14.89 -8.44 -12.11
C TRP A 764 13.56 -8.94 -12.69
N ALA A 765 13.31 -8.72 -13.99
CA ALA A 765 12.07 -9.10 -14.65
C ALA A 765 11.98 -10.59 -14.97
N VAL A 766 13.08 -11.34 -14.93
CA VAL A 766 13.09 -12.79 -15.23
C VAL A 766 12.52 -13.58 -14.04
N PRO A 767 11.34 -14.21 -14.17
CA PRO A 767 10.81 -15.05 -13.10
C PRO A 767 11.70 -16.28 -12.89
N GLY A 768 12.09 -16.54 -11.65
CA GLY A 768 12.95 -17.66 -11.29
C GLY A 768 12.46 -18.39 -10.03
N SER A 769 12.71 -19.70 -9.96
CA SER A 769 12.43 -20.53 -8.78
C SER A 769 13.70 -20.94 -8.01
N LYS A 770 14.89 -20.70 -8.58
CA LYS A 770 16.17 -21.04 -7.95
C LYS A 770 16.51 -20.03 -6.87
N PHE A 771 16.63 -20.49 -5.63
CA PHE A 771 16.92 -19.66 -4.46
C PHE A 771 18.16 -18.78 -4.64
N SER A 772 19.27 -19.33 -5.16
CA SER A 772 20.52 -18.59 -5.34
C SER A 772 20.38 -17.41 -6.32
N THR A 773 19.64 -17.58 -7.42
CA THR A 773 19.34 -16.52 -8.38
C THR A 773 18.43 -15.46 -7.74
N CYS A 774 17.33 -15.88 -7.10
CA CYS A 774 16.40 -14.97 -6.43
C CYS A 774 17.09 -14.17 -5.32
N ARG A 775 18.01 -14.79 -4.58
CA ARG A 775 18.78 -14.14 -3.53
C ARG A 775 19.71 -13.05 -4.09
N LYS A 776 20.42 -13.33 -5.20
CA LYS A 776 21.24 -12.33 -5.89
C LYS A 776 20.42 -11.14 -6.37
N ILE A 777 19.25 -11.39 -6.95
CA ILE A 777 18.31 -10.34 -7.36
C ILE A 777 17.84 -9.53 -6.15
N ALA A 778 17.43 -10.18 -5.06
CA ALA A 778 16.98 -9.49 -3.84
C ALA A 778 18.10 -8.65 -3.20
N ASP A 779 19.34 -9.14 -3.17
CA ASP A 779 20.49 -8.39 -2.67
C ASP A 779 20.84 -7.21 -3.60
N SER A 780 20.70 -7.38 -4.92
CA SER A 780 20.81 -6.29 -5.90
C SER A 780 19.76 -5.20 -5.67
N ILE A 781 18.48 -5.56 -5.50
CA ILE A 781 17.39 -4.64 -5.17
C ILE A 781 17.68 -3.89 -3.86
N LYS A 782 18.13 -4.58 -2.80
CA LYS A 782 18.48 -3.95 -1.52
C LYS A 782 19.60 -2.92 -1.67
N ASN A 783 20.66 -3.25 -2.40
CA ASN A 783 21.78 -2.34 -2.65
C ASN A 783 21.33 -1.11 -3.47
N ALA A 784 20.48 -1.33 -4.48
CA ALA A 784 19.87 -0.29 -5.29
C ALA A 784 19.01 0.68 -4.44
N ILE A 785 18.18 0.18 -3.53
CA ILE A 785 17.39 1.02 -2.62
C ILE A 785 18.33 1.74 -1.62
N ARG A 786 19.32 1.03 -1.04
CA ARG A 786 20.28 1.62 -0.09
C ARG A 786 21.05 2.80 -0.68
N ALA A 787 21.42 2.73 -1.96
CA ALA A 787 22.16 3.76 -2.67
C ALA A 787 21.36 5.08 -2.83
N LYS A 788 20.03 5.04 -2.72
CA LYS A 788 19.16 6.22 -2.89
C LYS A 788 19.03 7.09 -1.64
N TYR A 789 19.32 6.55 -0.46
CA TYR A 789 19.09 7.24 0.81
C TYR A 789 20.40 7.50 1.55
N ASN A 790 20.52 8.65 2.21
CA ASN A 790 21.62 8.91 3.14
C ASN A 790 21.46 8.03 4.41
N GLN A 791 22.45 8.04 5.32
CA GLN A 791 22.43 7.13 6.47
C GLN A 791 21.29 7.41 7.47
N THR A 792 20.90 8.67 7.65
CA THR A 792 19.83 9.07 8.58
C THR A 792 18.44 8.70 8.05
N ASP A 793 18.20 8.93 6.75
CA ASP A 793 16.91 8.64 6.10
C ASP A 793 16.73 7.14 5.85
N TRP A 794 17.84 6.40 5.67
CA TRP A 794 17.81 4.95 5.44
C TRP A 794 17.11 4.19 6.56
N GLU A 795 17.39 4.52 7.83
CA GLU A 795 16.81 3.82 8.98
C GLU A 795 15.28 3.97 9.04
N GLN A 796 14.77 5.17 8.70
CA GLN A 796 13.33 5.44 8.68
C GLN A 796 12.61 4.71 7.54
N VAL A 797 13.23 4.68 6.35
CA VAL A 797 12.64 4.05 5.16
C VAL A 797 12.70 2.52 5.21
N ILE A 798 13.80 1.96 5.72
CA ILE A 798 14.00 0.51 5.71
C ILE A 798 13.24 -0.21 6.82
N LYS A 799 12.98 0.45 7.96
CA LYS A 799 12.31 -0.15 9.12
C LYS A 799 10.97 -0.82 8.76
N PRO A 800 9.98 -0.15 8.13
CA PRO A 800 8.70 -0.79 7.80
C PRO A 800 8.86 -1.96 6.81
N LEU A 801 9.78 -1.86 5.85
CA LEU A 801 10.08 -2.93 4.89
C LEU A 801 10.70 -4.15 5.59
N HIS A 802 11.68 -3.93 6.46
CA HIS A 802 12.31 -5.00 7.24
C HIS A 802 11.36 -5.59 8.27
N ASP A 803 10.46 -4.81 8.87
CA ASP A 803 9.45 -5.32 9.80
C ASP A 803 8.51 -6.29 9.09
N GLN A 804 8.01 -5.94 7.91
CA GLN A 804 7.19 -6.84 7.10
C GLN A 804 7.95 -8.10 6.70
N LEU A 805 9.22 -7.99 6.28
CA LEU A 805 10.06 -9.15 5.95
C LEU A 805 10.32 -10.03 7.18
N ARG A 806 10.59 -9.45 8.34
CA ARG A 806 10.81 -10.18 9.61
C ARG A 806 9.56 -10.95 10.00
N ASN A 807 8.38 -10.34 9.89
CA ASN A 807 7.12 -11.04 10.16
C ASN A 807 6.86 -12.19 9.17
N ASN A 808 7.14 -12.00 7.88
CA ASN A 808 7.04 -13.08 6.90
C ASN A 808 8.02 -14.22 7.19
N GLN A 809 9.26 -13.90 7.56
CA GLN A 809 10.27 -14.89 7.96
C GLN A 809 9.88 -15.63 9.24
N LYS A 810 9.38 -14.90 10.25
CA LYS A 810 8.87 -15.44 11.50
C LYS A 810 7.78 -16.47 11.24
N ASN A 811 6.75 -16.12 10.48
CA ASN A 811 5.65 -17.02 10.16
C ASN A 811 6.14 -18.26 9.39
N ALA A 812 7.02 -18.07 8.41
CA ALA A 812 7.60 -19.19 7.66
C ALA A 812 8.47 -20.12 8.53
N LEU A 813 9.21 -19.56 9.50
CA LEU A 813 10.02 -20.33 10.44
C LEU A 813 9.16 -21.05 11.48
N ILE A 814 8.08 -20.43 11.97
CA ILE A 814 7.09 -21.10 12.83
C ILE A 814 6.52 -22.31 12.10
N ASP A 815 5.99 -22.12 10.90
CA ASP A 815 5.43 -23.21 10.08
C ASP A 815 6.46 -24.33 9.84
N TYR A 816 7.73 -23.98 9.63
CA TYR A 816 8.82 -24.95 9.46
C TYR A 816 9.18 -25.69 10.76
N LEU A 817 9.23 -24.98 11.89
CA LEU A 817 9.56 -25.53 13.20
C LEU A 817 8.49 -26.52 13.67
N LEU A 818 7.22 -26.22 13.45
CA LEU A 818 6.10 -27.13 13.76
C LEU A 818 6.17 -28.48 13.02
N GLN A 819 6.95 -28.57 11.94
CA GLN A 819 7.16 -29.81 11.18
C GLN A 819 8.44 -30.57 11.57
N GLN A 820 9.22 -30.06 12.53
CA GLN A 820 10.44 -30.75 12.98
C GLN A 820 10.08 -31.90 13.90
N LYS A 821 10.72 -33.05 13.65
CA LYS A 821 10.44 -34.30 14.39
C LYS A 821 10.56 -34.13 15.91
N GLU A 822 11.60 -33.43 16.38
CA GLU A 822 11.84 -33.19 17.81
C GLU A 822 10.69 -32.43 18.48
N LEU A 823 10.09 -31.46 17.78
CA LEU A 823 8.99 -30.64 18.29
C LEU A 823 7.65 -31.40 18.23
N ILE A 824 7.45 -32.23 17.19
CA ILE A 824 6.31 -33.14 17.09
C ILE A 824 6.35 -34.20 18.20
N ASP A 825 7.53 -34.76 18.48
CA ASP A 825 7.75 -35.74 19.55
C ASP A 825 7.47 -35.13 20.94
N TRP A 826 7.69 -33.81 21.09
CA TRP A 826 7.32 -33.03 22.29
C TRP A 826 5.85 -32.57 22.31
N ASN A 827 5.04 -32.95 21.31
CA ASN A 827 3.63 -32.57 21.16
C ASN A 827 3.38 -31.05 20.94
N VAL A 828 4.33 -30.35 20.32
CA VAL A 828 4.14 -28.95 19.87
C VAL A 828 3.26 -28.92 18.62
N THR A 829 2.08 -28.32 18.70
CA THR A 829 1.12 -28.27 17.59
C THR A 829 0.86 -26.86 17.03
N ASP A 830 1.17 -25.82 17.80
CA ASP A 830 0.94 -24.42 17.45
C ASP A 830 2.07 -23.49 17.98
N SER A 831 1.93 -22.20 17.71
CA SER A 831 2.85 -21.16 18.18
C SER A 831 2.95 -21.10 19.71
N ASN A 832 1.86 -21.39 20.45
CA ASN A 832 1.89 -21.45 21.90
C ASN A 832 2.79 -22.59 22.39
N GLY A 833 2.70 -23.78 21.77
CA GLY A 833 3.61 -24.88 22.09
C GLY A 833 5.08 -24.55 21.82
N LEU A 834 5.38 -23.75 20.78
CA LEU A 834 6.74 -23.25 20.53
C LEU A 834 7.19 -22.27 21.62
N PHE A 835 6.30 -21.40 22.10
CA PHE A 835 6.59 -20.53 23.24
C PHE A 835 6.88 -21.33 24.51
N GLU A 836 6.10 -22.39 24.76
CA GLU A 836 6.31 -23.26 25.91
C GLU A 836 7.66 -24.00 25.83
N TYR A 837 8.03 -24.46 24.63
CA TYR A 837 9.29 -25.16 24.40
C TYR A 837 10.51 -24.23 24.47
N PHE A 838 10.49 -23.11 23.74
CA PHE A 838 11.63 -22.18 23.66
C PHE A 838 11.68 -21.15 24.78
N LEU A 839 10.59 -20.99 25.55
CA LEU A 839 10.42 -19.97 26.60
C LEU A 839 10.60 -18.52 26.07
N ILE A 840 10.38 -18.35 24.77
CA ILE A 840 10.45 -17.09 24.04
C ILE A 840 9.20 -17.02 23.19
N ASP A 841 8.48 -15.91 23.29
CA ASP A 841 7.26 -15.70 22.52
C ASP A 841 7.63 -15.52 21.03
N VAL A 842 7.24 -16.51 20.22
CA VAL A 842 7.48 -16.53 18.78
C VAL A 842 6.49 -15.67 18.00
N GLU A 843 5.38 -15.23 18.61
CA GLU A 843 4.37 -14.39 17.97
C GLU A 843 4.66 -12.90 18.09
N MET A 844 5.61 -12.49 18.93
CA MET A 844 6.00 -11.09 19.09
C MET A 844 6.24 -10.40 17.74
N ASP A 845 5.73 -9.17 17.62
CA ASP A 845 5.88 -8.36 16.41
C ASP A 845 7.28 -7.73 16.34
N ALA A 846 7.78 -7.47 15.13
CA ALA A 846 9.13 -6.97 14.88
C ALA A 846 9.43 -5.61 15.55
N CYS A 847 8.39 -4.86 15.94
CA CYS A 847 8.52 -3.57 16.60
C CYS A 847 8.78 -3.65 18.12
N MET A 848 8.63 -4.82 18.74
CA MET A 848 8.80 -4.99 20.18
C MET A 848 10.28 -5.23 20.54
N GLU A 849 10.97 -4.16 20.97
CA GLU A 849 12.40 -4.20 21.27
C GLU A 849 12.67 -4.65 22.72
N THR A 850 13.54 -5.66 22.89
CA THR A 850 14.03 -6.13 24.19
C THR A 850 15.54 -6.38 24.14
N SER A 851 16.22 -6.26 25.28
CA SER A 851 17.65 -6.60 25.35
C SER A 851 17.82 -8.11 25.49
N ARG A 852 18.89 -8.67 24.93
CA ARG A 852 19.18 -10.12 25.01
C ARG A 852 19.25 -10.62 26.47
N ILE A 853 19.80 -9.81 27.36
CA ILE A 853 19.89 -10.14 28.80
C ILE A 853 18.50 -10.14 29.44
N LYS A 854 17.66 -9.15 29.13
CA LYS A 854 16.29 -9.10 29.66
C LYS A 854 15.45 -10.28 29.16
N GLN A 855 15.60 -10.65 27.89
CA GLN A 855 14.93 -11.85 27.34
C GLN A 855 15.40 -13.12 28.07
N ALA A 856 16.71 -13.31 28.23
CA ALA A 856 17.26 -14.46 28.95
C ALA A 856 16.77 -14.55 30.40
N ILE A 857 16.74 -13.42 31.12
CA ILE A 857 16.17 -13.35 32.48
C ILE A 857 14.70 -13.77 32.47
N SER A 858 13.91 -13.28 31.50
CA SER A 858 12.48 -13.58 31.40
C SER A 858 12.23 -15.07 31.11
N SER A 859 13.02 -15.66 30.20
CA SER A 859 12.93 -17.10 29.89
C SER A 859 13.29 -17.96 31.10
N VAL A 860 14.34 -17.62 31.86
CA VAL A 860 14.71 -18.34 33.09
C VAL A 860 13.65 -18.17 34.19
N GLN A 861 13.10 -16.97 34.34
CA GLN A 861 12.02 -16.71 35.30
C GLN A 861 10.77 -17.53 34.95
N LEU A 862 10.40 -17.58 33.67
CA LEU A 862 9.28 -18.38 33.18
C LEU A 862 9.53 -19.88 33.41
N PHE A 863 10.74 -20.37 33.11
CA PHE A 863 11.12 -21.76 33.36
C PHE A 863 10.94 -22.15 34.83
N ILE A 864 11.51 -21.34 35.75
CA ILE A 864 11.39 -21.59 37.19
C ILE A 864 9.92 -21.58 37.63
N GLN A 865 9.11 -20.66 37.09
CA GLN A 865 7.68 -20.62 37.37
C GLN A 865 6.96 -21.88 36.86
N ARG A 866 7.31 -22.38 35.68
CA ARG A 866 6.78 -23.63 35.11
C ARG A 866 7.15 -24.84 35.98
N CYS A 867 8.38 -24.90 36.49
CA CYS A 867 8.79 -25.91 37.47
C CYS A 867 7.92 -25.88 38.73
N PHE A 868 7.67 -24.70 39.30
CA PHE A 868 6.80 -24.58 40.49
C PHE A 868 5.34 -24.95 40.23
N LEU A 869 4.86 -24.84 38.99
CA LEU A 869 3.52 -25.24 38.58
C LEU A 869 3.43 -26.73 38.21
N GLY A 870 4.54 -27.48 38.25
CA GLY A 870 4.59 -28.89 37.86
C GLY A 870 4.53 -29.13 36.34
N LEU A 871 4.66 -28.07 35.54
CA LEU A 871 4.59 -28.17 34.08
C LEU A 871 5.86 -28.77 33.46
N GLU A 872 6.96 -28.85 34.22
CA GLU A 872 8.24 -29.43 33.80
C GLU A 872 8.47 -30.86 34.34
N GLU A 873 7.48 -31.44 35.04
CA GLU A 873 7.59 -32.78 35.61
C GLU A 873 7.52 -33.87 34.52
N GLU A 874 6.51 -33.81 33.65
CA GLU A 874 6.36 -34.72 32.50
C GLU A 874 7.47 -34.53 31.44
N PRO A 875 7.78 -33.30 30.97
CA PRO A 875 8.73 -33.11 29.86
C PRO A 875 10.20 -33.22 30.27
N SER A 876 10.55 -32.78 31.48
CA SER A 876 11.94 -32.59 31.94
C SER A 876 12.28 -33.40 33.19
N GLY A 877 11.32 -34.08 33.81
CA GLY A 877 11.51 -34.83 35.06
C GLY A 877 11.72 -33.96 36.31
N ILE A 878 11.46 -32.66 36.22
CA ILE A 878 11.74 -31.70 37.29
C ILE A 878 10.52 -31.58 38.19
N LYS A 879 10.63 -32.09 39.41
CA LYS A 879 9.58 -31.98 40.42
C LYS A 879 9.49 -30.56 40.99
N PRO A 880 8.29 -30.06 41.34
CA PRO A 880 8.10 -28.72 41.92
C PRO A 880 8.93 -28.47 43.19
N ASP A 881 9.16 -29.52 43.98
CA ASP A 881 9.84 -29.43 45.28
C ASP A 881 11.37 -29.32 45.19
N ILE A 882 11.95 -29.42 43.98
CA ILE A 882 13.41 -29.32 43.79
C ILE A 882 13.91 -27.88 44.04
N LEU A 883 13.06 -26.88 43.84
CA LEU A 883 13.44 -25.47 43.92
C LEU A 883 12.97 -24.83 45.24
N ASP A 884 13.85 -24.04 45.87
CA ASP A 884 13.54 -23.32 47.11
C ASP A 884 12.58 -22.14 46.84
N ARG A 885 11.32 -22.32 47.25
CA ARG A 885 10.26 -21.33 47.07
C ARG A 885 10.48 -20.07 47.91
N LEU A 886 11.03 -20.20 49.13
CA LEU A 886 11.29 -19.05 50.01
C LEU A 886 12.39 -18.17 49.41
N ARG A 887 13.41 -18.81 48.83
CA ARG A 887 14.45 -18.09 48.09
C ARG A 887 13.91 -17.44 46.82
N TRP A 888 13.07 -18.13 46.06
CA TRP A 888 12.54 -17.58 44.82
C TRP A 888 11.64 -16.35 45.02
N ASP A 889 10.88 -16.28 46.12
CA ASP A 889 9.88 -15.21 46.32
C ASP A 889 10.45 -13.80 46.17
N TRP A 890 11.66 -13.55 46.69
CA TRP A 890 12.35 -12.27 46.53
C TRP A 890 13.29 -12.24 45.31
N MET A 891 13.78 -13.40 44.83
CA MET A 891 14.67 -13.48 43.66
C MET A 891 13.94 -13.31 42.33
N GLN A 892 12.65 -13.67 42.26
CA GLN A 892 11.85 -13.63 41.03
C GLN A 892 11.74 -12.22 40.45
N ARG A 893 11.93 -11.17 41.27
CA ARG A 893 11.93 -9.77 40.84
C ARG A 893 13.34 -9.22 40.89
N TYR A 894 13.89 -8.85 39.73
CA TYR A 894 15.25 -8.30 39.63
C TYR A 894 15.51 -7.14 40.60
N ARG A 895 14.55 -6.21 40.77
CA ARG A 895 14.70 -5.06 41.68
C ARG A 895 14.79 -5.45 43.15
N VAL A 896 14.04 -6.46 43.56
CA VAL A 896 14.04 -6.96 44.94
C VAL A 896 15.35 -7.71 45.19
N TRP A 897 15.78 -8.55 44.24
CA TRP A 897 17.09 -9.19 44.28
C TRP A 897 18.23 -8.16 44.37
N GLU A 898 18.19 -7.12 43.53
CA GLU A 898 19.18 -6.03 43.51
C GLU A 898 19.24 -5.31 44.86
N ALA A 899 18.09 -4.95 45.42
CA ALA A 899 18.00 -4.32 46.73
C ALA A 899 18.59 -5.23 47.82
N ASN A 900 18.23 -6.52 47.84
CA ASN A 900 18.78 -7.48 48.80
C ASN A 900 20.31 -7.60 48.70
N ARG A 901 20.88 -7.61 47.49
CA ARG A 901 22.35 -7.61 47.31
C ARG A 901 22.99 -6.30 47.77
N LYS A 902 22.33 -5.16 47.54
CA LYS A 902 22.81 -3.85 47.97
C LYS A 902 22.75 -3.67 49.49
N VAL A 903 21.70 -4.14 50.16
CA VAL A 903 21.60 -4.13 51.63
C VAL A 903 22.75 -4.94 52.24
N PHE A 904 23.07 -6.09 51.66
CA PHE A 904 24.18 -6.94 52.12
C PHE A 904 25.55 -6.30 51.90
N LEU A 905 25.81 -5.71 50.73
CA LEU A 905 27.12 -5.15 50.37
C LEU A 905 27.35 -3.73 50.94
N TYR A 906 26.29 -2.94 51.06
CA TYR A 906 26.33 -1.52 51.44
C TYR A 906 25.26 -1.21 52.50
N PRO A 907 25.33 -1.84 53.69
CA PRO A 907 24.35 -1.62 54.76
C PRO A 907 24.29 -0.15 55.21
N GLU A 908 25.37 0.62 55.05
CA GLU A 908 25.42 2.05 55.37
C GLU A 908 24.42 2.91 54.59
N ASN A 909 23.99 2.46 53.40
CA ASN A 909 22.98 3.17 52.61
C ASN A 909 21.56 2.95 53.14
N TRP A 910 21.36 1.93 53.99
CA TRP A 910 20.04 1.49 54.45
C TRP A 910 19.86 1.59 55.97
N ILE A 911 20.95 1.87 56.71
CA ILE A 911 20.88 2.06 58.16
C ILE A 911 20.28 3.43 58.49
N GLU A 912 19.10 3.43 59.09
CA GLU A 912 18.50 4.63 59.67
C GLU A 912 18.33 4.45 61.18
N SER A 913 18.72 5.46 61.97
CA SER A 913 18.74 5.36 63.44
C SER A 913 17.35 5.14 64.06
N ASN A 914 16.30 5.64 63.40
CA ASN A 914 14.90 5.46 63.77
C ASN A 914 14.37 4.04 63.45
N LEU A 915 14.90 3.34 62.44
CA LEU A 915 14.47 2.01 62.02
C LEU A 915 15.26 0.87 62.68
N ARG A 916 16.08 1.20 63.68
CA ARG A 916 16.82 0.22 64.47
C ARG A 916 15.87 -0.58 65.38
N ASP A 917 15.83 -1.90 65.23
CA ASP A 917 14.92 -2.78 65.97
C ASP A 917 15.40 -3.09 67.41
N ASP A 918 16.72 -3.09 67.64
CA ASP A 918 17.38 -3.44 68.91
C ASP A 918 17.61 -2.24 69.85
N LYS A 919 16.79 -1.18 69.75
CA LYS A 919 16.90 0.00 70.63
C LYS A 919 16.65 -0.35 72.11
N SER A 920 17.54 0.10 72.99
CA SER A 920 17.37 -0.02 74.45
C SER A 920 16.16 0.80 74.95
N PRO A 921 15.53 0.42 76.08
CA PRO A 921 14.44 1.21 76.68
C PRO A 921 14.83 2.67 76.92
N PHE A 922 16.05 2.90 77.42
CA PHE A 922 16.56 4.25 77.68
C PHE A 922 16.72 5.07 76.39
N PHE A 923 17.12 4.45 75.28
CA PHE A 923 17.25 5.12 73.99
C PHE A 923 15.88 5.47 73.39
N LYS A 924 14.89 4.57 73.50
CA LYS A 924 13.50 4.85 73.09
C LYS A 924 12.91 6.02 73.88
N GLU A 925 13.21 6.11 75.18
CA GLU A 925 12.81 7.25 76.01
C GLU A 925 13.50 8.55 75.60
N LEU A 926 14.81 8.51 75.28
CA LEU A 926 15.55 9.66 74.74
C LEU A 926 14.96 10.15 73.41
N GLU A 927 14.70 9.24 72.47
CA GLU A 927 14.08 9.54 71.18
C GLU A 927 12.69 10.18 71.39
N SER A 928 11.88 9.62 72.28
CA SER A 928 10.58 10.17 72.64
C SER A 928 10.68 11.57 73.27
N GLU A 929 11.63 11.80 74.18
CA GLU A 929 11.85 13.10 74.81
C GLU A 929 12.28 14.17 73.80
N LEU A 930 13.18 13.81 72.87
CA LEU A 930 13.64 14.69 71.80
C LEU A 930 12.54 14.98 70.77
N LEU A 931 11.63 14.04 70.51
CA LEU A 931 10.49 14.24 69.60
C LEU A 931 9.38 15.11 70.21
N GLN A 932 9.20 15.09 71.53
CA GLN A 932 8.14 15.83 72.22
C GLN A 932 8.47 17.30 72.50
N LYS A 933 9.76 17.66 72.59
CA LYS A 933 10.23 19.02 72.92
C LYS A 933 10.84 19.71 71.70
N ASP A 934 10.77 21.03 71.65
CA ASP A 934 11.50 21.80 70.62
C ASP A 934 13.01 21.56 70.73
N ILE A 935 13.66 21.29 69.60
CA ILE A 935 15.10 21.03 69.54
C ILE A 935 15.87 22.34 69.77
N ASN A 936 16.41 22.50 70.98
CA ASN A 936 17.34 23.56 71.33
C ASN A 936 18.48 23.01 72.21
N LYS A 937 19.58 23.78 72.34
CA LYS A 937 20.78 23.34 73.07
C LYS A 937 20.48 22.88 74.50
N GLN A 938 19.59 23.56 75.20
CA GLN A 938 19.23 23.24 76.59
C GLN A 938 18.45 21.93 76.66
N ASN A 939 17.38 21.80 75.86
CA ASN A 939 16.54 20.61 75.81
C ASN A 939 17.32 19.36 75.39
N VAL A 940 18.21 19.46 74.40
CA VAL A 940 19.09 18.34 73.98
C VAL A 940 20.08 17.98 75.08
N THR A 941 20.67 18.97 75.76
CA THR A 941 21.59 18.72 76.87
C THR A 941 20.87 18.03 78.03
N ASP A 942 19.65 18.45 78.35
CA ASP A 942 18.86 17.89 79.44
C ASP A 942 18.38 16.46 79.13
N ALA A 943 17.92 16.21 77.90
CA ALA A 943 17.55 14.87 77.44
C ALA A 943 18.76 13.92 77.46
N LEU A 944 19.93 14.39 77.00
CA LEU A 944 21.16 13.61 77.03
C LEU A 944 21.66 13.35 78.45
N LYS A 945 21.56 14.33 79.36
CA LYS A 945 21.84 14.14 80.80
C LYS A 945 20.92 13.08 81.38
N SER A 946 19.61 13.17 81.13
CA SER A 946 18.65 12.18 81.61
C SER A 946 18.96 10.78 81.10
N TYR A 947 19.37 10.64 79.83
CA TYR A 947 19.81 9.37 79.27
C TYR A 947 21.06 8.85 79.97
N LEU A 948 22.09 9.68 80.13
CA LEU A 948 23.35 9.27 80.77
C LEU A 948 23.16 8.91 82.25
N TYR A 949 22.27 9.57 83.00
CA TYR A 949 21.96 9.17 84.38
C TYR A 949 21.38 7.76 84.46
N LYS A 950 20.50 7.38 83.52
CA LYS A 950 19.91 6.03 83.45
C LYS A 950 20.96 4.99 83.03
N VAL A 951 21.85 5.34 82.12
CA VAL A 951 22.97 4.47 81.73
C VAL A 951 23.93 4.26 82.89
N ASP A 952 24.25 5.32 83.64
CA ASP A 952 25.14 5.25 84.81
C ASP A 952 24.57 4.35 85.93
N GLU A 953 23.25 4.39 86.17
CA GLU A 953 22.57 3.51 87.14
C GLU A 953 22.83 2.02 86.86
N VAL A 954 22.87 1.63 85.58
CA VAL A 954 23.09 0.23 85.15
C VAL A 954 24.51 -0.07 84.69
N ALA A 955 25.43 0.91 84.79
CA ALA A 955 26.78 0.78 84.25
C ALA A 955 27.71 -0.08 85.11
N ASN A 956 27.42 -0.20 86.42
CA ASN A 956 28.17 -1.06 87.34
C ASN A 956 27.22 -1.70 88.37
N MET A 957 26.62 -2.82 87.98
CA MET A 957 25.73 -3.61 88.82
C MET A 957 26.40 -4.87 89.32
N GLU A 958 25.91 -5.41 90.42
CA GLU A 958 26.36 -6.67 91.04
C GLU A 958 25.47 -7.81 90.51
N VAL A 959 26.07 -8.90 90.02
CA VAL A 959 25.29 -10.06 89.54
C VAL A 959 24.89 -10.91 90.73
N VAL A 960 23.62 -11.32 90.78
CA VAL A 960 23.03 -12.04 91.91
C VAL A 960 22.34 -13.34 91.51
N GLY A 961 22.22 -13.60 90.21
CA GLY A 961 21.73 -14.87 89.69
C GLY A 961 21.98 -15.00 88.20
N LEU A 962 22.24 -16.22 87.74
CA LEU A 962 22.39 -16.52 86.32
C LEU A 962 21.83 -17.90 85.96
N TYR A 963 21.34 -18.04 84.73
CA TYR A 963 20.78 -19.28 84.19
C TYR A 963 21.10 -19.40 82.70
N ILE A 964 21.57 -20.56 82.24
CA ILE A 964 21.87 -20.85 80.84
C ILE A 964 20.72 -21.66 80.23
N HIS A 965 20.02 -21.08 79.25
CA HIS A 965 18.96 -21.74 78.50
C HIS A 965 19.48 -22.17 77.12
N GLY A 966 19.45 -23.47 76.82
CA GLY A 966 19.94 -24.03 75.56
C GLY A 966 21.12 -24.97 75.75
N THR A 967 21.54 -25.64 74.66
CA THR A 967 22.63 -26.62 74.69
C THR A 967 23.79 -26.20 73.80
N LYS A 968 25.00 -26.64 74.18
CA LYS A 968 26.23 -26.38 73.44
C LYS A 968 26.65 -27.65 72.69
N GLY A 969 26.61 -27.62 71.36
CA GLY A 969 27.10 -28.70 70.48
C GLY A 969 28.52 -28.45 69.96
N GLU A 970 29.03 -29.34 69.09
CA GLU A 970 30.38 -29.21 68.49
C GLU A 970 30.54 -27.96 67.62
N SER A 971 29.46 -27.50 66.99
CA SER A 971 29.43 -26.32 66.10
C SER A 971 29.09 -25.01 66.82
N GLY A 972 28.98 -25.00 68.16
CA GLY A 972 28.54 -23.84 68.95
C GLY A 972 27.21 -24.05 69.67
N TRP A 973 26.61 -22.96 70.16
CA TRP A 973 25.32 -22.97 70.85
C TRP A 973 24.15 -23.22 69.88
N SER A 974 23.08 -23.89 70.33
CA SER A 974 21.84 -24.02 69.56
C SER A 974 21.19 -22.65 69.30
N LYS A 975 20.43 -22.54 68.20
CA LYS A 975 19.63 -21.34 67.91
C LYS A 975 18.71 -21.01 69.09
N ASP A 976 18.55 -19.73 69.42
CA ASP A 976 17.74 -19.22 70.54
C ASP A 976 18.30 -19.50 71.95
N SER A 977 19.53 -19.99 72.07
CA SER A 977 20.19 -20.19 73.38
C SER A 977 20.50 -18.85 74.06
N LYS A 978 20.24 -18.74 75.36
CA LYS A 978 20.35 -17.49 76.13
C LYS A 978 21.05 -17.71 77.47
N LEU A 979 21.98 -16.82 77.82
CA LEU A 979 22.45 -16.67 79.18
C LEU A 979 21.62 -15.56 79.85
N HIS A 980 20.73 -15.95 80.75
CA HIS A 980 19.92 -15.06 81.58
C HIS A 980 20.75 -14.57 82.76
N VAL A 981 20.81 -13.25 82.96
CA VAL A 981 21.61 -12.61 84.01
C VAL A 981 20.73 -11.66 84.81
N PHE A 982 20.81 -11.78 86.11
CA PHE A 982 20.08 -10.99 87.08
C PHE A 982 21.05 -10.23 87.96
N SER A 983 20.82 -8.93 88.10
CA SER A 983 21.71 -8.05 88.83
C SER A 983 20.94 -7.06 89.68
N ARG A 984 21.63 -6.47 90.65
CA ARG A 984 21.11 -5.37 91.47
C ARG A 984 22.07 -4.18 91.47
N THR A 985 21.54 -3.01 91.80
CA THR A 985 22.36 -1.84 92.10
C THR A 985 23.26 -2.09 93.31
N ARG A 986 24.47 -1.53 93.37
CA ARG A 986 25.43 -1.79 94.47
C ARG A 986 25.07 -1.12 95.80
N ASN A 987 24.16 -0.14 95.81
CA ASN A 987 23.76 0.61 97.00
C ASN A 987 22.26 0.43 97.28
N ALA A 988 21.89 0.43 98.56
CA ALA A 988 20.49 0.44 99.00
C ALA A 988 19.82 1.82 98.75
N PRO A 989 18.53 1.89 98.35
CA PRO A 989 17.62 0.77 98.10
C PRO A 989 17.97 0.00 96.81
N TYR A 990 18.02 -1.34 96.91
CA TYR A 990 18.39 -2.21 95.80
C TYR A 990 17.31 -2.23 94.72
N VAL A 991 17.72 -1.98 93.47
CA VAL A 991 16.87 -2.14 92.29
C VAL A 991 17.39 -3.30 91.47
N PHE A 992 16.50 -4.24 91.14
CA PHE A 992 16.85 -5.44 90.40
C PHE A 992 16.62 -5.24 88.89
N TYR A 993 17.54 -5.78 88.10
CA TYR A 993 17.54 -5.73 86.65
C TYR A 993 17.81 -7.12 86.08
N TYR A 994 17.17 -7.40 84.96
CA TYR A 994 17.34 -8.62 84.19
C TYR A 994 17.85 -8.28 82.79
N ARG A 995 18.80 -9.05 82.27
CA ARG A 995 19.17 -9.03 80.85
C ARG A 995 19.52 -10.44 80.39
N TYR A 996 19.74 -10.59 79.09
CA TYR A 996 20.32 -11.83 78.58
C TYR A 996 21.37 -11.56 77.49
N LEU A 997 22.27 -12.53 77.34
CA LEU A 997 23.17 -12.67 76.19
C LEU A 997 22.59 -13.75 75.28
N ALA A 998 22.33 -13.42 74.00
CA ALA A 998 22.03 -14.42 73.00
C ALA A 998 23.33 -15.17 72.66
N LEU A 999 23.40 -16.45 73.01
CA LEU A 999 24.61 -17.26 72.95
C LEU A 999 24.93 -17.75 71.53
N ASP A 1000 23.93 -17.77 70.63
CA ASP A 1000 24.08 -18.07 69.21
C ASP A 1000 24.62 -16.88 68.41
N GLU A 1001 24.15 -15.66 68.70
CA GLU A 1001 24.61 -14.41 68.07
C GLU A 1001 25.81 -13.75 68.79
N MET A 1002 26.12 -14.19 70.02
CA MET A 1002 27.08 -13.55 70.94
C MET A 1002 26.81 -12.06 71.19
N ASN A 1003 25.53 -11.69 71.26
CA ASN A 1003 25.10 -10.30 71.40
C ASN A 1003 24.28 -10.06 72.68
N TRP A 1004 24.62 -8.99 73.39
CA TRP A 1004 23.97 -8.61 74.64
C TRP A 1004 22.70 -7.80 74.40
N TYR A 1005 21.61 -8.19 75.04
CA TYR A 1005 20.35 -7.45 75.03
C TYR A 1005 20.27 -6.48 76.24
N PRO A 1006 19.49 -5.39 76.13
CA PRO A 1006 19.49 -4.31 77.12
C PRO A 1006 18.91 -4.76 78.48
N TRP A 1007 19.29 -4.05 79.53
CA TRP A 1007 18.75 -4.22 80.88
C TRP A 1007 17.25 -3.90 80.95
N GLU A 1008 16.48 -4.78 81.59
CA GLU A 1008 15.08 -4.62 81.92
C GLU A 1008 14.91 -4.52 83.44
N LYS A 1009 14.25 -3.46 83.91
CA LYS A 1009 13.98 -3.26 85.33
C LYS A 1009 12.97 -4.28 85.84
N MET A 1010 13.33 -5.05 86.87
CA MET A 1010 12.41 -5.96 87.55
C MET A 1010 11.57 -5.20 88.56
N GLN A 1011 10.27 -5.05 88.28
CA GLN A 1011 9.31 -4.46 89.23
C GLN A 1011 8.84 -5.48 90.28
N VAL A 1012 9.80 -6.19 90.89
CA VAL A 1012 9.56 -7.25 91.87
C VAL A 1012 10.33 -6.92 93.13
N ASP A 1013 9.65 -7.00 94.28
CA ASP A 1013 10.24 -6.75 95.60
C ASP A 1013 10.95 -8.00 96.13
N ILE A 1014 12.24 -8.11 95.80
CA ILE A 1014 13.15 -9.19 96.20
C ILE A 1014 13.90 -8.77 97.48
N PRO A 1015 13.86 -9.58 98.55
CA PRO A 1015 14.51 -9.25 99.82
C PRO A 1015 16.04 -9.33 99.72
N GLY A 1016 16.73 -8.33 100.28
CA GLY A 1016 18.15 -8.39 100.59
C GLY A 1016 18.36 -8.81 102.05
N TYR A 1017 19.47 -9.48 102.33
CA TYR A 1017 19.85 -9.95 103.66
C TYR A 1017 21.23 -9.44 104.03
N ASP A 1018 21.34 -8.88 105.23
CA ASP A 1018 22.59 -8.40 105.79
C ASP A 1018 23.39 -9.55 106.41
N VAL A 1019 24.72 -9.43 106.32
CA VAL A 1019 25.67 -10.38 106.88
C VAL A 1019 26.28 -9.80 108.14
N GLU A 1020 25.88 -10.38 109.26
CA GLU A 1020 26.31 -9.98 110.60
C GLU A 1020 27.49 -10.83 111.06
N ASP A 1021 28.50 -10.19 111.66
CA ASP A 1021 29.57 -10.92 112.34
C ASP A 1021 29.05 -11.61 113.61
N ALA A 1022 29.23 -12.93 113.72
CA ALA A 1022 28.72 -13.73 114.82
C ALA A 1022 29.27 -13.34 116.21
N GLY A 1023 30.39 -12.60 116.28
CA GLY A 1023 31.00 -12.12 117.52
C GLY A 1023 30.62 -10.68 117.87
N THR A 1024 30.58 -9.76 116.89
CA THR A 1024 30.35 -8.33 117.12
C THR A 1024 28.93 -7.84 116.81
N HIS A 1025 28.13 -8.61 116.06
CA HIS A 1025 26.81 -8.23 115.52
C HIS A 1025 26.86 -6.99 114.60
N GLU A 1026 28.02 -6.67 114.03
CA GLU A 1026 28.15 -5.62 113.02
C GLU A 1026 27.85 -6.19 111.63
N VAL A 1027 27.11 -5.43 110.81
CA VAL A 1027 26.88 -5.75 109.40
C VAL A 1027 28.17 -5.51 108.61
N LYS A 1028 28.72 -6.57 108.03
CA LYS A 1028 29.96 -6.54 107.23
C LYS A 1028 29.72 -6.50 105.73
N ASP A 1029 28.62 -7.08 105.28
CA ASP A 1029 28.28 -7.23 103.87
C ASP A 1029 26.77 -7.49 103.71
N ASN A 1030 26.27 -7.59 102.48
CA ASN A 1030 24.86 -7.88 102.20
C ASN A 1030 24.73 -8.69 100.90
N GLY A 1031 23.70 -9.53 100.80
CA GLY A 1031 23.43 -10.34 99.60
C GLY A 1031 21.96 -10.60 99.38
N CYS A 1032 21.65 -11.37 98.33
CA CYS A 1032 20.30 -11.86 98.10
C CYS A 1032 20.32 -13.25 97.49
N TYR A 1033 19.29 -14.04 97.77
CA TYR A 1033 19.10 -15.35 97.16
C TYR A 1033 18.15 -15.22 95.98
N LEU A 1034 18.67 -15.41 94.78
CA LEU A 1034 17.88 -15.39 93.56
C LEU A 1034 18.23 -16.59 92.68
N THR A 1035 17.27 -17.46 92.48
CA THR A 1035 17.40 -18.70 91.72
C THR A 1035 16.57 -18.59 90.43
N PRO A 1036 17.17 -18.16 89.31
CA PRO A 1036 16.51 -18.18 88.02
C PRO A 1036 16.37 -19.59 87.46
N VAL A 1037 15.26 -19.87 86.78
CA VAL A 1037 14.96 -21.16 86.12
C VAL A 1037 14.16 -20.93 84.85
N VAL A 1038 14.47 -21.64 83.77
CA VAL A 1038 13.60 -21.73 82.58
C VAL A 1038 12.91 -23.09 82.59
N TRP A 1039 11.58 -23.09 82.64
CA TRP A 1039 10.78 -24.31 82.63
C TRP A 1039 9.61 -24.17 81.65
N ASN A 1040 9.49 -25.11 80.70
CA ASN A 1040 8.51 -25.06 79.61
C ASN A 1040 8.50 -23.71 78.86
N GLU A 1041 9.69 -23.22 78.46
CA GLU A 1041 9.89 -21.93 77.80
C GLU A 1041 9.46 -20.69 78.63
N ARG A 1042 9.22 -20.86 79.93
CA ARG A 1042 8.87 -19.77 80.86
C ARG A 1042 10.06 -19.44 81.74
N LEU A 1043 10.50 -18.19 81.70
CA LEU A 1043 11.54 -17.68 82.60
C LEU A 1043 10.91 -17.35 83.96
N LEU A 1044 11.35 -18.08 84.98
CA LEU A 1044 10.92 -17.99 86.36
C LEU A 1044 12.09 -17.54 87.23
N VAL A 1045 11.81 -16.78 88.27
CA VAL A 1045 12.78 -16.50 89.34
C VAL A 1045 12.18 -16.90 90.66
N PHE A 1046 12.97 -17.60 91.46
CA PHE A 1046 12.61 -18.01 92.79
C PHE A 1046 13.53 -17.33 93.80
N PHE A 1047 12.95 -16.82 94.88
CA PHE A 1047 13.70 -16.14 95.92
C PHE A 1047 13.03 -16.37 97.28
N PRO A 1048 13.78 -16.78 98.30
CA PRO A 1048 13.24 -17.05 99.62
C PRO A 1048 12.91 -15.74 100.36
N GLN A 1049 11.79 -15.75 101.08
CA GLN A 1049 11.50 -14.83 102.17
C GLN A 1049 11.85 -15.51 103.49
N ILE A 1050 12.92 -15.05 104.11
CA ILE A 1050 13.47 -15.61 105.34
C ILE A 1050 13.13 -14.65 106.48
N MET A 1051 12.40 -15.16 107.48
CA MET A 1051 11.99 -14.38 108.64
C MET A 1051 12.51 -15.02 109.91
N LYS A 1052 13.29 -14.27 110.70
CA LYS A 1052 13.68 -14.70 112.05
C LYS A 1052 12.46 -14.71 112.96
N LYS A 1053 12.13 -15.85 113.53
CA LYS A 1053 11.06 -16.06 114.52
C LYS A 1053 11.63 -16.64 115.80
N THR A 1054 10.88 -16.50 116.89
CA THR A 1054 11.27 -17.04 118.19
C THR A 1054 10.17 -17.95 118.70
N LYS A 1055 10.52 -19.15 119.18
CA LYS A 1055 9.58 -20.03 119.89
C LYS A 1055 10.00 -20.21 121.35
N PRO A 1056 9.05 -20.41 122.27
CA PRO A 1056 9.38 -20.80 123.64
C PRO A 1056 10.22 -22.08 123.65
N ASN A 1057 11.27 -22.13 124.47
CA ASN A 1057 12.11 -23.31 124.60
C ASN A 1057 11.30 -24.44 125.30
N PRO A 1058 11.11 -25.64 124.70
CA PRO A 1058 10.34 -26.72 125.32
C PRO A 1058 10.90 -27.14 126.68
N ALA A 1059 12.22 -26.99 126.90
CA ALA A 1059 12.87 -27.26 128.18
C ALA A 1059 12.46 -26.31 129.31
N SER A 1060 11.78 -25.19 129.00
CA SER A 1060 11.19 -24.28 130.00
C SER A 1060 9.83 -24.76 130.53
N SER A 1061 9.20 -25.76 129.89
CA SER A 1061 7.84 -26.22 130.23
C SER A 1061 7.78 -27.37 131.23
N THR A 1062 8.91 -28.01 131.54
CA THR A 1062 9.02 -29.14 132.47
C THR A 1062 9.88 -28.76 133.69
N GLY A 1063 9.37 -27.87 134.53
CA GLY A 1063 9.98 -27.52 135.82
C GLY A 1063 9.44 -26.21 136.40
N SER A 1064 9.52 -26.03 137.72
CA SER A 1064 9.24 -24.72 138.36
C SER A 1064 10.38 -23.73 138.08
N PHE A 1065 10.12 -22.42 138.13
CA PHE A 1065 11.18 -21.39 138.04
C PHE A 1065 12.33 -21.64 139.04
N ASN A 1066 12.03 -22.20 140.22
CA ASN A 1066 13.03 -22.55 141.24
C ASN A 1066 13.96 -23.70 140.79
N SER A 1067 13.44 -24.68 140.06
CA SER A 1067 14.27 -25.77 139.51
C SER A 1067 15.14 -25.31 138.34
N LEU A 1068 14.69 -24.33 137.56
CA LEU A 1068 15.51 -23.70 136.52
C LEU A 1068 16.60 -22.79 137.12
N GLY A 1069 16.31 -22.04 138.20
CA GLY A 1069 17.28 -21.14 138.83
C GLY A 1069 18.49 -21.84 139.50
N ASN A 1070 18.33 -23.09 139.93
CA ASN A 1070 19.39 -23.89 140.57
C ASN A 1070 20.15 -24.80 139.60
N ASP A 1071 19.73 -24.89 138.33
CA ASP A 1071 20.44 -25.60 137.28
C ASP A 1071 21.50 -24.66 136.68
N SER A 1072 22.76 -25.11 136.60
CA SER A 1072 23.86 -24.33 136.00
C SER A 1072 23.62 -23.99 134.52
N THR A 1073 22.68 -24.68 133.86
CA THR A 1073 22.22 -24.41 132.48
C THR A 1073 20.83 -23.75 132.41
N GLY A 1074 20.26 -23.33 133.55
CA GLY A 1074 18.91 -22.80 133.68
C GLY A 1074 18.61 -21.55 132.85
N ILE A 1075 19.56 -20.60 132.79
CA ILE A 1075 19.44 -19.39 131.96
C ILE A 1075 19.31 -19.77 130.47
N SER A 1076 20.14 -20.71 130.01
CA SER A 1076 20.13 -21.23 128.63
C SER A 1076 18.79 -21.91 128.29
N LYS A 1077 18.18 -22.61 129.26
CA LYS A 1077 16.86 -23.26 129.11
C LYS A 1077 15.68 -22.28 129.13
N SER A 1078 15.89 -21.04 129.57
CA SER A 1078 14.87 -19.97 129.61
C SER A 1078 14.86 -19.04 128.40
N LYS A 1079 15.95 -18.99 127.63
CA LYS A 1079 16.02 -18.18 126.39
C LYS A 1079 15.11 -18.79 125.32
N PRO A 1080 14.27 -17.99 124.64
CA PRO A 1080 13.55 -18.43 123.45
C PRO A 1080 14.53 -19.00 122.41
N ILE A 1081 14.08 -20.02 121.68
CA ILE A 1081 14.85 -20.59 120.58
C ILE A 1081 14.54 -19.76 119.35
N ASP A 1082 15.55 -19.07 118.83
CA ASP A 1082 15.51 -18.40 117.54
C ASP A 1082 15.49 -19.46 116.42
N TYR A 1083 14.65 -19.26 115.43
CA TYR A 1083 14.58 -20.10 114.24
C TYR A 1083 14.14 -19.26 113.05
N TYR A 1084 14.59 -19.63 111.85
CA TYR A 1084 14.18 -18.99 110.61
C TYR A 1084 12.98 -19.73 110.01
N GLU A 1085 11.93 -18.98 109.68
CA GLU A 1085 10.85 -19.44 108.79
C GLU A 1085 11.22 -19.01 107.36
N ILE A 1086 11.42 -19.98 106.47
CA ILE A 1086 11.72 -19.77 105.06
C ILE A 1086 10.47 -20.08 104.24
N LYS A 1087 9.98 -19.10 103.49
CA LYS A 1087 8.97 -19.29 102.44
C LYS A 1087 9.58 -19.01 101.10
N MET A 1088 9.17 -19.73 100.06
CA MET A 1088 9.67 -19.49 98.71
C MET A 1088 8.72 -18.56 97.97
N ALA A 1089 9.25 -17.47 97.42
CA ALA A 1089 8.53 -16.61 96.49
C ALA A 1089 8.96 -16.91 95.06
N TRP A 1090 8.06 -16.67 94.10
CA TRP A 1090 8.38 -16.74 92.68
C TRP A 1090 7.75 -15.61 91.89
N SER A 1091 8.37 -15.29 90.75
CA SER A 1091 7.84 -14.37 89.73
C SER A 1091 8.19 -14.92 88.34
N GLU A 1092 7.42 -14.53 87.33
CA GLU A 1092 7.54 -15.00 85.95
C GLU A 1092 7.67 -13.81 85.00
N HIS A 1093 8.52 -13.95 83.98
CA HIS A 1093 8.58 -13.03 82.86
C HIS A 1093 7.55 -13.41 81.79
N ARG A 1094 6.53 -12.57 81.61
CA ARG A 1094 5.42 -12.82 80.68
C ARG A 1094 5.12 -11.57 79.85
N ASN A 1095 5.10 -11.70 78.52
CA ASN A 1095 4.85 -10.61 77.57
C ASN A 1095 5.77 -9.39 77.79
N GLY A 1096 7.05 -9.61 78.09
CA GLY A 1096 8.03 -8.54 78.30
C GLY A 1096 7.87 -7.75 79.60
N LYS A 1097 7.20 -8.34 80.61
CA LYS A 1097 7.07 -7.77 81.96
C LYS A 1097 7.13 -8.86 83.03
N TRP A 1098 7.65 -8.52 84.20
CA TRP A 1098 7.63 -9.38 85.38
C TRP A 1098 6.28 -9.36 86.09
N THR A 1099 5.79 -10.54 86.49
CA THR A 1099 4.58 -10.67 87.31
C THR A 1099 4.83 -10.28 88.77
N GLN A 1100 3.76 -9.94 89.51
CA GLN A 1100 3.88 -9.68 90.94
C GLN A 1100 4.33 -10.94 91.69
N LYS A 1101 5.14 -10.76 92.74
CA LYS A 1101 5.63 -11.89 93.56
C LYS A 1101 4.50 -12.71 94.16
N GLN A 1102 4.60 -14.03 94.06
CA GLN A 1102 3.69 -14.98 94.71
C GLN A 1102 4.46 -15.80 95.75
N LEU A 1103 3.89 -15.98 96.94
CA LEU A 1103 4.56 -16.63 98.07
C LEU A 1103 3.96 -18.01 98.37
N SER A 1104 4.80 -18.96 98.76
CA SER A 1104 4.36 -20.30 99.21
C SER A 1104 3.48 -20.22 100.46
N LYS A 1105 2.46 -21.09 100.53
CA LYS A 1105 1.63 -21.25 101.74
C LYS A 1105 2.40 -21.97 102.84
N SER A 1106 3.14 -23.02 102.47
CA SER A 1106 3.99 -23.82 103.36
C SER A 1106 5.36 -23.16 103.55
N ALA A 1107 6.02 -23.44 104.67
CA ALA A 1107 7.33 -22.89 105.03
C ALA A 1107 8.25 -24.00 105.54
N VAL A 1108 9.54 -23.85 105.28
CA VAL A 1108 10.63 -24.68 105.82
C VAL A 1108 11.19 -23.97 107.04
N PHE A 1109 11.57 -24.71 108.08
CA PHE A 1109 12.09 -24.12 109.33
C PHE A 1109 13.56 -24.49 109.56
N SER A 1110 14.42 -23.49 109.77
CA SER A 1110 15.83 -23.68 110.11
C SER A 1110 16.14 -23.17 111.53
N TYR A 1111 17.06 -23.83 112.22
CA TYR A 1111 17.54 -23.42 113.54
C TYR A 1111 18.98 -22.87 113.49
N SER A 1112 19.51 -22.62 112.28
CA SER A 1112 20.85 -22.07 112.06
C SER A 1112 20.88 -20.59 112.42
N ALA A 1113 22.06 -20.06 112.77
CA ALA A 1113 22.24 -18.65 113.09
C ALA A 1113 22.74 -17.82 111.88
N ASN A 1114 23.39 -18.46 110.90
CA ASN A 1114 24.10 -17.77 109.83
C ASN A 1114 23.35 -17.91 108.50
N LEU A 1115 22.53 -16.90 108.18
CA LEU A 1115 21.73 -16.86 106.95
C LEU A 1115 22.55 -17.03 105.68
N GLN A 1116 23.74 -16.41 105.63
CA GLN A 1116 24.60 -16.33 104.45
C GLN A 1116 24.99 -17.68 103.81
N TYR A 1117 24.96 -18.75 104.60
CA TYR A 1117 25.33 -20.11 104.20
C TYR A 1117 24.13 -20.94 103.71
N PHE A 1118 22.92 -20.38 103.68
CA PHE A 1118 21.76 -21.09 103.14
C PHE A 1118 21.95 -21.37 101.67
N LYS A 1119 21.66 -22.61 101.25
CA LYS A 1119 21.76 -23.03 99.85
C LYS A 1119 20.38 -23.27 99.30
N PHE A 1120 20.12 -22.73 98.12
CA PHE A 1120 18.89 -22.94 97.35
C PHE A 1120 19.28 -23.44 95.97
N VAL A 1121 19.05 -24.72 95.70
CA VAL A 1121 19.54 -25.38 94.49
C VAL A 1121 18.36 -25.83 93.62
N PRO A 1122 18.21 -25.32 92.40
CA PRO A 1122 17.14 -25.71 91.50
C PRO A 1122 17.45 -27.03 90.77
N ILE A 1123 16.48 -27.94 90.73
CA ILE A 1123 16.45 -29.13 89.89
C ILE A 1123 15.21 -29.04 88.99
N VAL A 1124 15.42 -29.07 87.68
CA VAL A 1124 14.36 -28.92 86.69
C VAL A 1124 13.98 -30.28 86.13
N TYR A 1125 12.76 -30.73 86.38
CA TYR A 1125 12.18 -31.93 85.77
C TYR A 1125 11.19 -31.55 84.65
N GLU A 1126 10.87 -32.48 83.76
CA GLU A 1126 9.89 -32.26 82.69
C GLU A 1126 8.55 -31.72 83.22
N ASN A 1127 8.09 -32.20 84.38
CA ASN A 1127 6.77 -31.87 84.93
C ASN A 1127 6.78 -30.94 86.16
N LYS A 1128 7.94 -30.59 86.71
CA LYS A 1128 8.05 -29.76 87.93
C LYS A 1128 9.44 -29.13 88.09
N VAL A 1129 9.53 -28.08 88.90
CA VAL A 1129 10.81 -27.53 89.39
C VAL A 1129 10.91 -27.78 90.88
N LEU A 1130 12.01 -28.37 91.35
CA LEU A 1130 12.34 -28.49 92.77
C LEU A 1130 13.42 -27.47 93.14
N ILE A 1131 13.32 -26.89 94.33
CA ILE A 1131 14.37 -26.03 94.90
C ILE A 1131 14.74 -26.61 96.26
N ASP A 1132 15.84 -27.34 96.28
CA ASP A 1132 16.34 -27.99 97.49
C ASP A 1132 17.00 -26.94 98.40
N PHE A 1133 16.67 -27.02 99.69
CA PHE A 1133 17.14 -26.11 100.73
C PHE A 1133 18.05 -26.82 101.74
N ASP A 1134 19.22 -26.25 101.99
CA ASP A 1134 20.18 -26.68 103.01
C ASP A 1134 20.49 -25.52 103.96
N ASP A 1135 20.49 -25.79 105.26
CA ASP A 1135 20.78 -24.83 106.32
C ASP A 1135 22.19 -24.95 106.97
N ASN A 1136 23.01 -25.87 106.44
CA ASN A 1136 24.42 -26.08 106.76
C ASN A 1136 24.68 -26.36 108.26
N LEU A 1137 23.72 -26.99 108.95
CA LEU A 1137 23.80 -27.36 110.36
C LEU A 1137 24.37 -28.76 110.58
N ASP A 1138 24.13 -29.67 109.65
CA ASP A 1138 24.59 -31.03 109.66
C ASP A 1138 25.90 -31.13 108.89
N SER A 1139 26.95 -31.58 109.58
CA SER A 1139 28.28 -31.81 108.98
C SER A 1139 28.30 -32.96 107.95
N ASP A 1140 27.14 -33.44 107.51
CA ASP A 1140 26.95 -34.46 106.47
C ASP A 1140 26.65 -33.86 105.07
N GLY A 1141 26.38 -32.54 105.00
CA GLY A 1141 26.17 -31.82 103.75
C GLY A 1141 24.90 -32.22 103.00
N ARG A 1142 23.86 -32.69 103.71
CA ARG A 1142 22.59 -33.12 103.12
C ARG A 1142 21.56 -32.00 103.13
N PHE A 1143 20.73 -31.95 102.09
CA PHE A 1143 19.62 -31.01 102.01
C PHE A 1143 18.48 -31.40 102.95
N LYS A 1144 17.81 -30.40 103.52
CA LYS A 1144 16.80 -30.56 104.57
C LYS A 1144 15.41 -30.85 104.01
N GLU A 1145 14.89 -29.93 103.20
CA GLU A 1145 13.57 -29.99 102.54
C GLU A 1145 13.66 -29.28 101.19
N ALA A 1146 12.64 -29.41 100.35
CA ALA A 1146 12.60 -28.77 99.03
C ALA A 1146 11.27 -28.07 98.76
N PHE A 1147 11.30 -27.04 97.93
CA PHE A 1147 10.11 -26.40 97.39
C PHE A 1147 9.80 -26.94 96.00
N GLU A 1148 8.64 -27.59 95.84
CA GLU A 1148 8.15 -28.08 94.56
C GLU A 1148 7.21 -27.06 93.91
N PHE A 1149 7.54 -26.68 92.68
CA PHE A 1149 6.73 -25.86 91.80
C PHE A 1149 6.16 -26.71 90.66
N ASN A 1150 4.83 -26.77 90.56
CA ASN A 1150 4.11 -27.53 89.53
C ASN A 1150 3.60 -26.67 88.35
N GLY A 1151 4.13 -25.44 88.23
CA GLY A 1151 3.73 -24.47 87.21
C GLY A 1151 2.75 -23.39 87.67
N THR A 1152 2.08 -23.57 88.81
CA THR A 1152 1.15 -22.59 89.39
C THR A 1152 1.26 -22.42 90.90
N ALA A 1153 1.60 -23.47 91.65
CA ALA A 1153 1.67 -23.45 93.10
C ALA A 1153 3.03 -23.96 93.62
N LEU A 1154 3.40 -23.48 94.82
CA LEU A 1154 4.58 -23.93 95.57
C LEU A 1154 4.17 -24.74 96.80
N ASN A 1155 4.68 -25.96 96.92
CA ASN A 1155 4.51 -26.84 98.08
C ASN A 1155 5.87 -27.26 98.65
N VAL A 1156 5.91 -27.65 99.93
CA VAL A 1156 7.12 -28.21 100.54
C VAL A 1156 7.08 -29.72 100.41
N VAL A 1157 8.17 -30.31 99.94
CA VAL A 1157 8.39 -31.76 99.76
C VAL A 1157 9.73 -32.15 100.38
N GLY A 1158 10.03 -33.46 100.46
CA GLY A 1158 11.35 -33.92 100.90
C GLY A 1158 12.43 -33.55 99.88
N ALA A 1159 13.63 -33.23 100.37
CA ALA A 1159 14.78 -32.93 99.51
C ALA A 1159 15.26 -34.16 98.71
N VAL A 1160 15.94 -33.90 97.60
CA VAL A 1160 16.63 -34.93 96.81
C VAL A 1160 18.05 -35.08 97.35
N HIS A 1161 18.57 -36.31 97.39
CA HIS A 1161 19.96 -36.54 97.79
C HIS A 1161 20.93 -36.09 96.69
N LEU A 1162 21.34 -34.82 96.77
CA LEU A 1162 22.37 -34.23 95.93
C LEU A 1162 23.77 -34.59 96.44
N ASN A 1163 24.75 -34.67 95.54
CA ASN A 1163 26.17 -34.68 95.90
C ASN A 1163 26.55 -33.34 96.56
N SER A 1164 27.65 -33.28 97.33
CA SER A 1164 28.08 -32.04 98.00
C SER A 1164 28.24 -30.90 97.00
N ILE A 1165 27.43 -29.84 97.15
CA ILE A 1165 27.44 -28.65 96.29
C ILE A 1165 28.28 -27.56 96.97
N PRO A 1166 29.35 -27.06 96.32
CA PRO A 1166 30.30 -26.10 96.88
C PRO A 1166 29.75 -24.66 96.83
N ILE A 1167 28.57 -24.42 97.41
CA ILE A 1167 28.05 -23.06 97.62
C ILE A 1167 28.52 -22.60 99.00
N ASP A 1168 29.29 -21.52 99.04
CA ASP A 1168 29.85 -20.97 100.28
C ASP A 1168 29.05 -19.77 100.80
N TYR A 1169 28.57 -18.88 99.93
CA TYR A 1169 27.98 -17.60 100.33
C TYR A 1169 27.04 -17.04 99.25
N PHE A 1170 25.75 -16.78 99.54
CA PHE A 1170 24.76 -16.23 98.58
C PHE A 1170 24.85 -16.77 97.13
N SER A 1171 24.89 -18.09 96.97
CA SER A 1171 25.03 -18.75 95.65
C SER A 1171 26.39 -18.51 94.95
N GLU A 1172 27.44 -18.16 95.68
CA GLU A 1172 28.81 -18.09 95.21
C GLU A 1172 29.66 -19.26 95.71
N ASP A 1173 30.69 -19.60 94.94
CA ASP A 1173 31.76 -20.56 95.26
C ASP A 1173 33.10 -19.86 95.12
N ASN A 1174 33.86 -19.73 96.23
CA ASN A 1174 35.14 -19.02 96.27
C ASN A 1174 35.10 -17.58 95.67
N GLY A 1175 33.98 -16.87 95.86
CA GLY A 1175 33.76 -15.51 95.34
C GLY A 1175 33.39 -15.43 93.85
N ASN A 1176 33.02 -16.55 93.24
CA ASN A 1176 32.51 -16.60 91.86
C ASN A 1176 31.04 -17.04 91.86
N LEU A 1177 30.21 -16.35 91.09
CA LEU A 1177 28.79 -16.65 90.92
C LEU A 1177 28.60 -17.59 89.72
N TYR A 1178 28.04 -18.77 89.97
CA TYR A 1178 27.78 -19.82 88.98
C TYR A 1178 26.29 -20.01 88.68
N SER A 1179 25.99 -20.66 87.55
CA SER A 1179 24.66 -21.22 87.28
C SER A 1179 24.48 -22.49 88.11
N TRP A 1180 23.61 -22.48 89.12
CA TRP A 1180 23.34 -23.67 89.94
C TRP A 1180 22.28 -24.59 89.34
N GLN A 1181 22.24 -24.70 88.02
CA GLN A 1181 21.39 -25.65 87.31
C GLN A 1181 21.88 -27.07 87.54
N ILE A 1182 21.03 -27.92 88.10
CA ILE A 1182 21.33 -29.33 88.32
C ILE A 1182 20.62 -30.18 87.27
N ASP A 1183 21.37 -31.06 86.62
CA ASP A 1183 20.82 -32.05 85.71
C ASP A 1183 19.97 -33.04 86.51
N SER A 1184 18.70 -33.18 86.10
CA SER A 1184 17.73 -34.03 86.80
C SER A 1184 18.10 -35.52 86.82
N SER A 1185 18.99 -35.97 85.92
CA SER A 1185 19.42 -37.37 85.81
C SER A 1185 20.70 -37.68 86.61
N SER A 1186 21.77 -36.91 86.40
CA SER A 1186 23.06 -37.09 87.08
C SER A 1186 23.11 -36.46 88.47
N LEU A 1187 22.22 -35.52 88.77
CA LEU A 1187 22.19 -34.73 90.01
C LEU A 1187 23.49 -33.94 90.24
N GLU A 1188 24.19 -33.60 89.16
CA GLU A 1188 25.37 -32.74 89.14
C GLU A 1188 25.08 -31.42 88.42
N ARG A 1189 25.94 -30.41 88.63
CA ARG A 1189 25.79 -29.08 88.00
C ARG A 1189 26.03 -29.18 86.50
N GLU A 1190 25.07 -28.74 85.68
CA GLU A 1190 25.15 -28.82 84.21
C GLU A 1190 26.29 -27.99 83.63
N ASN A 1191 26.51 -26.78 84.16
CA ASN A 1191 27.46 -25.82 83.61
C ASN A 1191 28.49 -25.39 84.67
N THR A 1192 29.77 -25.71 84.45
CA THR A 1192 30.86 -25.39 85.38
C THR A 1192 31.80 -24.28 84.91
N ASP A 1193 31.77 -23.97 83.61
CA ASP A 1193 32.83 -23.18 82.97
C ASP A 1193 32.49 -21.68 82.87
N ILE A 1194 31.21 -21.33 83.04
CA ILE A 1194 30.70 -19.98 82.92
C ILE A 1194 30.35 -19.43 84.30
N TYR A 1195 30.97 -18.33 84.68
CA TYR A 1195 30.74 -17.66 85.96
C TYR A 1195 31.06 -16.17 85.90
N PHE A 1196 30.49 -15.43 86.85
CA PHE A 1196 30.87 -14.06 87.15
C PHE A 1196 31.79 -14.02 88.34
N TYR A 1197 32.71 -13.07 88.34
CA TYR A 1197 33.62 -12.81 89.45
C TYR A 1197 33.90 -11.32 89.57
N GLU A 1198 34.14 -10.87 90.80
CA GLU A 1198 34.49 -9.48 91.05
C GLU A 1198 36.01 -9.27 90.94
N TYR A 1199 36.42 -8.34 90.08
CA TYR A 1199 37.81 -7.90 89.93
C TYR A 1199 37.91 -6.37 90.04
N ASN A 1200 38.66 -5.86 91.02
CA ASN A 1200 38.78 -4.42 91.29
C ASN A 1200 37.42 -3.69 91.43
N LYS A 1201 36.45 -4.30 92.13
CA LYS A 1201 35.09 -3.76 92.33
C LYS A 1201 34.25 -3.65 91.05
N ARG A 1202 34.53 -4.50 90.06
CA ARG A 1202 33.82 -4.59 88.79
C ARG A 1202 33.52 -6.06 88.49
N GLU A 1203 32.33 -6.30 87.96
CA GLU A 1203 31.92 -7.64 87.53
C GLU A 1203 32.58 -8.00 86.19
N GLN A 1204 33.12 -9.21 86.11
CA GLN A 1204 33.65 -9.79 84.87
C GLN A 1204 33.06 -11.17 84.64
N ILE A 1205 32.89 -11.55 83.38
CA ILE A 1205 32.41 -12.87 82.98
C ILE A 1205 33.58 -13.72 82.43
N LYS A 1206 33.60 -15.00 82.81
CA LYS A 1206 34.54 -16.00 82.29
C LYS A 1206 33.79 -17.16 81.64
N GLY A 1207 34.44 -17.86 80.72
CA GLY A 1207 33.88 -19.03 80.03
C GLY A 1207 33.16 -18.76 78.71
N ILE A 1208 33.04 -17.49 78.29
CA ILE A 1208 32.46 -17.10 77.01
C ILE A 1208 33.45 -16.20 76.27
N ASP A 1209 33.75 -16.54 75.01
CA ASP A 1209 34.62 -15.76 74.12
C ASP A 1209 33.84 -14.60 73.51
N THR A 1210 33.59 -13.56 74.32
CA THR A 1210 32.96 -12.32 73.86
C THR A 1210 34.01 -11.25 73.63
N VAL A 1211 33.75 -10.36 72.67
CA VAL A 1211 34.58 -9.16 72.42
C VAL A 1211 34.54 -8.18 73.61
N GLN A 1212 33.60 -8.35 74.55
CA GLN A 1212 33.41 -7.51 75.74
C GLN A 1212 33.37 -8.38 77.01
N THR A 1213 34.53 -8.62 77.61
CA THR A 1213 34.67 -9.34 78.88
C THR A 1213 34.32 -8.47 80.10
N GLU A 1214 34.28 -7.14 79.92
CA GLU A 1214 33.85 -6.19 80.94
C GLU A 1214 32.31 -6.11 80.96
N PHE A 1215 31.70 -6.51 82.09
CA PHE A 1215 30.25 -6.40 82.30
C PHE A 1215 29.82 -4.95 82.63
N ASN A 1216 30.78 -4.11 83.01
CA ASN A 1216 30.61 -2.71 83.36
C ASN A 1216 30.95 -1.77 82.18
N HIS A 1217 30.36 -0.57 82.15
CA HIS A 1217 30.74 0.47 81.19
C HIS A 1217 31.63 1.53 81.89
N PRO A 1218 32.95 1.55 81.67
CA PRO A 1218 33.88 2.34 82.50
C PRO A 1218 33.80 3.86 82.32
N ASP A 1219 33.30 4.34 81.18
CA ASP A 1219 33.41 5.76 80.79
C ASP A 1219 32.19 6.64 81.14
N THR A 1220 31.09 6.06 81.64
CA THR A 1220 29.83 6.80 81.88
C THR A 1220 30.00 7.96 82.85
N GLY A 1221 30.68 7.73 83.97
CA GLY A 1221 30.93 8.76 84.99
C GLY A 1221 31.82 9.91 84.50
N ASN A 1222 32.80 9.63 83.62
CA ASN A 1222 33.65 10.66 83.02
C ASN A 1222 32.85 11.53 82.04
N LEU A 1223 32.07 10.89 81.17
CA LEU A 1223 31.18 11.57 80.23
C LEU A 1223 30.11 12.41 80.95
N LEU A 1224 29.55 11.89 82.04
CA LEU A 1224 28.60 12.59 82.90
C LEU A 1224 29.24 13.80 83.59
N GLY A 1225 30.50 13.69 84.02
CA GLY A 1225 31.27 14.81 84.54
C GLY A 1225 31.40 15.94 83.51
N LYS A 1226 31.76 15.61 82.26
CA LYS A 1226 31.89 16.58 81.16
C LYS A 1226 30.59 17.29 80.80
N ILE A 1227 29.47 16.54 80.70
CA ILE A 1227 28.17 17.14 80.38
C ILE A 1227 27.64 18.03 81.51
N ASN A 1228 27.91 17.67 82.78
CA ASN A 1228 27.51 18.46 83.94
C ASN A 1228 28.31 19.75 84.08
N LEU A 1229 29.60 19.72 83.69
CA LEU A 1229 30.47 20.91 83.62
C LEU A 1229 30.23 21.76 82.36
N GLY A 1230 29.26 21.40 81.51
CA GLY A 1230 28.93 22.13 80.27
C GLY A 1230 29.97 21.98 79.15
N GLN A 1231 30.89 21.02 79.27
CA GLN A 1231 31.99 20.77 78.33
C GLN A 1231 31.54 19.90 77.14
N LEU A 1232 30.49 20.35 76.42
CA LEU A 1232 29.86 19.57 75.34
C LEU A 1232 30.80 19.24 74.18
N GLU A 1233 31.71 20.15 73.81
CA GLU A 1233 32.65 19.92 72.72
C GLU A 1233 33.65 18.80 73.04
N LEU A 1234 34.14 18.78 74.29
CA LEU A 1234 35.00 17.69 74.80
C LEU A 1234 34.21 16.38 74.89
N PHE A 1235 32.95 16.42 75.34
CA PHE A 1235 32.07 15.25 75.36
C PHE A 1235 31.90 14.63 73.97
N PHE A 1236 31.53 15.43 72.95
CA PHE A 1236 31.34 14.91 71.59
C PHE A 1236 32.66 14.48 70.95
N LYS A 1237 33.74 15.22 71.16
CA LYS A 1237 35.07 14.84 70.67
C LYS A 1237 35.52 13.51 71.24
N GLU A 1238 35.35 13.30 72.53
CA GLU A 1238 35.70 12.02 73.16
C GLU A 1238 34.81 10.89 72.67
N ASN A 1239 33.50 11.08 72.59
CA ASN A 1239 32.55 10.08 72.09
C ASN A 1239 32.80 9.73 70.61
N LEU A 1240 33.27 10.68 69.79
CA LEU A 1240 33.70 10.44 68.40
C LEU A 1240 35.07 9.75 68.31
N SER A 1241 35.91 9.89 69.34
CA SER A 1241 37.26 9.32 69.41
C SER A 1241 37.34 8.00 70.17
N MET A 1242 36.26 7.59 70.86
CA MET A 1242 36.17 6.27 71.45
C MET A 1242 36.44 5.25 70.35
N PRO A 1243 37.34 4.27 70.57
CA PRO A 1243 37.59 3.25 69.56
C PRO A 1243 36.25 2.65 69.17
N LYS A 1244 35.95 2.64 67.87
CA LYS A 1244 34.82 1.89 67.33
C LYS A 1244 35.06 0.41 67.67
N THR A 1245 34.63 -0.04 68.85
CA THR A 1245 34.46 -1.45 69.18
C THR A 1245 33.24 -1.98 68.43
N ILE A 1246 33.23 -1.76 67.12
CA ILE A 1246 32.38 -2.43 66.15
C ILE A 1246 33.27 -2.60 64.92
N SER A 1247 34.16 -3.59 64.99
CA SER A 1247 34.57 -4.27 63.78
C SER A 1247 33.35 -5.04 63.28
N VAL A 1248 32.60 -4.43 62.36
CA VAL A 1248 31.58 -5.14 61.53
C VAL A 1248 32.27 -6.19 60.62
N HIS A 1249 33.59 -6.39 60.74
CA HIS A 1249 34.38 -7.30 59.91
C HIS A 1249 34.41 -8.76 60.40
N SER A 1250 33.79 -9.12 61.52
CA SER A 1250 33.86 -10.50 62.04
C SER A 1250 32.59 -11.35 61.87
N ILE A 1251 31.53 -10.85 61.23
CA ILE A 1251 30.43 -11.69 60.69
C ILE A 1251 30.71 -12.01 59.21
N MET A 1252 31.98 -12.26 58.89
CA MET A 1252 32.41 -12.88 57.64
C MET A 1252 33.17 -14.14 58.00
N MET A 1253 32.47 -15.25 58.20
CA MET A 1253 32.90 -16.62 57.87
C MET A 1253 32.02 -17.63 58.62
N THR A 1254 31.08 -18.24 57.90
CA THR A 1254 30.82 -19.69 57.78
C THR A 1254 29.36 -19.95 57.46
N ILE A 1255 29.00 -19.75 56.19
CA ILE A 1255 28.05 -20.65 55.53
C ILE A 1255 28.82 -21.22 54.34
N PRO A 1256 29.06 -22.53 54.27
CA PRO A 1256 29.66 -23.13 53.08
C PRO A 1256 28.64 -22.99 51.95
N LEU A 1257 29.02 -22.31 50.88
CA LEU A 1257 28.35 -22.44 49.59
C LEU A 1257 28.76 -23.81 49.01
N PRO A 1258 27.83 -24.76 48.78
CA PRO A 1258 28.03 -25.71 47.71
C PRO A 1258 27.81 -24.96 46.39
N LEU A 1259 28.76 -25.08 45.47
CA LEU A 1259 28.56 -24.76 44.06
C LEU A 1259 27.40 -25.58 43.49
#